data_AF-A0A1L2FV58-F1
#
_entry.id   AF-A0A1L2FV58-F1
#
_cell.length_a   1.000
_cell.length_b   1.000
_cell.length_c   1.000
_cell.angle_alpha   90.00
_cell.angle_beta   90.00
_cell.angle_gamma   90.00
#
_symmetry.space_group_name_H-M   'P 1'
#
loop_
_entity.id
_entity.type
_entity.pdbx_description
1 polymer ?
#
loop_
_entity_poly.entity_id
_entity_poly.type
_entity_poly.pdbx_seq_one_letter_code
_entity_poly.pdbx_strand_id
1 'polypeptide(L)'
;MLVYVLPWYLLPIGWFFMGTACCGLFAVGYACGNDLFFKNRVINYFVGTLCMLPLMYPLEYWKRIEKKIEKVAASHNTTPVRDYVVELARGPYWWLSSFMQWVSSNFAFNFSKNMLISASFLYIFIALFFPLMTYGLGLWGLFKFYLIPLFVYHFWMSTFIKASSLSYVYEKPTFFTLPKWVQYLAQDFNIGVTLSHIHNCSNNFVPSYKWKEAYNALKKEYQNISELSFATLLTKIEPIAHTQRLDPKNSTLTVELQPSEESTKSGEQPSTSLSAAAKAKAEFDAQPWYNKVYWTTTIFLILTPTLSLYGMLTTPFVAKTYITAFLSYYIAGIGITAGYHRLFSHRSYDAVWPVRVVLTLMGTTAFEMSVFDWCHDHRAHHRFTDTDKDPYNVKRGFWWAHMGWLIFKRVEEPDADISDLKKDWVLRYQHKYYMLLSFGLGIFFPMWICGHFWGDWKGGFFIAGIASKVLMMQCTFCINSLAHYIGEATYTDQRSPRDSWITSLVTFGEGYHNFHHEFPYDYRNGVHSTAYDPGKWLICFLSWFGLSYNLKRFPSELFQKGKIQMAEKKIQKERESLFWGKPLDQLPSYTREQFNTMVKIDKRQLMIISDVIYDVSEFVEKHPGGQQYIKDYIGKDATKAFNGIVYDHSFAARNILDTYRIAKLQL
;
A
#
# COMPACT_ATOMS: atom_id res chain seq x y z
N MET A 1 -31.19 3.21 13.72
CA MET A 1 -31.81 4.16 12.77
C MET A 1 -31.00 4.30 11.48
N LEU A 2 -29.68 4.52 11.54
CA LEU A 2 -28.83 4.71 10.34
C LEU A 2 -28.93 3.57 9.31
N VAL A 3 -28.75 2.31 9.72
CA VAL A 3 -28.77 1.14 8.80
C VAL A 3 -30.14 0.94 8.13
N TYR A 4 -31.22 1.29 8.80
CA TYR A 4 -32.58 1.12 8.30
C TYR A 4 -32.89 2.08 7.12
N VAL A 5 -32.30 3.27 7.12
CA VAL A 5 -32.53 4.31 6.10
C VAL A 5 -31.58 4.16 4.91
N LEU A 6 -30.55 3.30 5.01
CA LEU A 6 -29.58 3.11 3.93
C LEU A 6 -30.21 2.39 2.73
N PRO A 7 -29.92 2.83 1.50
CA PRO A 7 -30.28 2.07 0.32
C PRO A 7 -29.55 0.72 0.32
N TRP A 8 -30.17 -0.29 -0.32
CA TRP A 8 -29.74 -1.69 -0.20
C TRP A 8 -28.26 -1.93 -0.55
N TYR A 9 -27.70 -1.16 -1.48
CA TYR A 9 -26.30 -1.27 -1.92
C TYR A 9 -25.29 -0.68 -0.92
N LEU A 10 -25.73 0.15 0.04
CA LEU A 10 -24.90 0.65 1.14
C LEU A 10 -25.07 -0.15 2.43
N LEU A 11 -26.02 -1.09 2.48
CA LEU A 11 -26.24 -1.94 3.64
C LEU A 11 -24.98 -2.69 4.10
N PRO A 12 -24.11 -3.25 3.21
CA PRO A 12 -22.88 -3.89 3.66
C PRO A 12 -21.97 -2.97 4.49
N ILE A 13 -21.85 -1.71 4.07
CA ILE A 13 -21.09 -0.69 4.80
C ILE A 13 -21.80 -0.38 6.13
N GLY A 14 -23.13 -0.19 6.10
CA GLY A 14 -23.93 0.04 7.29
C GLY A 14 -23.83 -1.08 8.33
N TRP A 15 -23.85 -2.34 7.89
CA TRP A 15 -23.68 -3.52 8.75
C TRP A 15 -22.30 -3.52 9.41
N PHE A 16 -21.26 -3.19 8.63
CA PHE A 16 -19.89 -3.14 9.15
C PHE A 16 -19.74 -2.07 10.25
N PHE A 17 -20.28 -0.87 10.00
CA PHE A 17 -20.30 0.21 10.99
C PHE A 17 -21.10 -0.15 12.24
N MET A 18 -22.30 -0.70 12.07
CA MET A 18 -23.18 -1.08 13.19
C MET A 18 -22.57 -2.17 14.06
N GLY A 19 -22.04 -3.25 13.46
CA GLY A 19 -21.39 -4.32 14.21
C GLY A 19 -20.12 -3.87 14.92
N THR A 20 -19.35 -2.95 14.31
CA THR A 20 -18.19 -2.34 14.99
C THR A 20 -18.62 -1.49 16.18
N ALA A 21 -19.66 -0.67 16.05
CA ALA A 21 -20.20 0.14 17.14
C ALA A 21 -20.76 -0.71 18.30
N CYS A 22 -21.27 -1.90 18.02
CA CYS A 22 -21.70 -2.86 19.03
C CYS A 22 -20.53 -3.32 19.94
N CYS A 23 -19.28 -3.28 19.47
CA CYS A 23 -18.11 -3.53 20.33
C CYS A 23 -17.92 -2.40 21.37
N GLY A 24 -18.28 -1.16 21.03
CA GLY A 24 -18.30 -0.05 21.97
C GLY A 24 -19.37 -0.23 23.07
N LEU A 25 -20.55 -0.78 22.74
CA LEU A 25 -21.55 -1.16 23.74
C LEU A 25 -21.00 -2.21 24.71
N PHE A 26 -20.29 -3.20 24.19
CA PHE A 26 -19.62 -4.20 25.02
C PHE A 26 -18.57 -3.56 25.94
N ALA A 27 -17.76 -2.63 25.43
CA ALA A 27 -16.74 -1.92 26.23
C ALA A 27 -17.35 -1.16 27.42
N VAL A 28 -18.47 -0.47 27.20
CA VAL A 28 -19.21 0.24 28.27
C VAL A 28 -19.82 -0.75 29.24
N GLY A 29 -20.49 -1.80 28.73
CA GLY A 29 -21.07 -2.85 29.57
C GLY A 29 -20.03 -3.57 30.43
N TYR A 30 -18.84 -3.83 29.88
CA TYR A 30 -17.70 -4.41 30.60
C TYR A 30 -17.25 -3.50 31.75
N ALA A 31 -17.02 -2.21 31.49
CA ALA A 31 -16.59 -1.25 32.51
C ALA A 31 -17.65 -1.07 33.62
N CYS A 32 -18.93 -1.03 33.26
CA CYS A 32 -20.04 -1.03 34.20
C CYS A 32 -20.11 -2.33 35.02
N GLY A 33 -19.87 -3.49 34.41
CA GLY A 33 -19.82 -4.77 35.10
C GLY A 33 -18.76 -4.81 36.21
N ASN A 34 -17.67 -4.07 36.05
CA ASN A 34 -16.61 -3.98 37.06
C ASN A 34 -16.72 -2.75 37.99
N ASP A 35 -17.87 -2.06 37.98
CA ASP A 35 -18.12 -0.85 38.77
C ASP A 35 -17.15 0.33 38.47
N LEU A 36 -16.60 0.38 37.25
CA LEU A 36 -15.55 1.34 36.86
C LEU A 36 -16.10 2.57 36.14
N PHE A 37 -17.28 2.49 35.54
CA PHE A 37 -17.77 3.55 34.67
C PHE A 37 -18.40 4.71 35.46
N PHE A 38 -19.26 4.40 36.42
CA PHE A 38 -19.87 5.35 37.34
C PHE A 38 -19.42 5.11 38.78
N LYS A 39 -19.44 6.14 39.63
CA LYS A 39 -19.21 5.98 41.08
C LYS A 39 -20.31 5.16 41.78
N ASN A 40 -21.51 5.14 41.21
CA ASN A 40 -22.68 4.47 41.78
C ASN A 40 -22.87 3.07 41.14
N ARG A 41 -22.78 2.03 41.98
CA ARG A 41 -22.93 0.61 41.56
C ARG A 41 -24.30 0.29 40.96
N VAL A 42 -25.36 0.94 41.44
CA VAL A 42 -26.72 0.72 40.91
C VAL A 42 -26.81 1.26 39.49
N ILE A 43 -26.25 2.46 39.23
CA ILE A 43 -26.21 3.05 37.90
C ILE A 43 -25.38 2.18 36.94
N ASN A 44 -24.21 1.70 37.39
CA ASN A 44 -23.41 0.73 36.64
C ASN A 44 -24.22 -0.52 36.27
N TYR A 45 -24.96 -1.10 37.22
CA TYR A 45 -25.76 -2.29 36.95
C TYR A 45 -26.83 -2.05 35.88
N PHE A 46 -27.59 -0.94 35.98
CA PHE A 46 -28.62 -0.60 35.00
C PHE A 46 -28.04 -0.30 33.62
N VAL A 47 -27.05 0.59 33.53
CA VAL A 47 -26.44 0.99 32.26
C VAL A 47 -25.71 -0.20 31.62
N GLY A 48 -24.96 -0.96 32.41
CA GLY A 48 -24.28 -2.16 31.93
C GLY A 48 -25.25 -3.21 31.38
N THR A 49 -26.38 -3.42 32.06
CA THR A 49 -27.43 -4.34 31.58
C THR A 49 -27.99 -3.84 30.26
N LEU A 50 -28.36 -2.56 30.15
CA LEU A 50 -28.91 -1.97 28.93
C LEU A 50 -27.95 -2.08 27.73
N CYS A 51 -26.65 -1.86 27.94
CA CYS A 51 -25.64 -1.99 26.89
C CYS A 51 -25.42 -3.45 26.44
N MET A 52 -25.62 -4.42 27.33
CA MET A 52 -25.40 -5.84 27.04
C MET A 52 -26.64 -6.54 26.43
N LEU A 53 -27.85 -5.98 26.61
CA LEU A 53 -29.09 -6.54 26.06
C LEU A 53 -29.07 -6.72 24.53
N PRO A 54 -28.69 -5.73 23.70
CA PRO A 54 -28.63 -5.91 22.25
C PRO A 54 -27.62 -6.98 21.80
N LEU A 55 -26.59 -7.22 22.61
CA LEU A 55 -25.53 -8.21 22.37
C LEU A 55 -25.88 -9.59 22.92
N MET A 56 -27.03 -9.71 23.58
CA MET A 56 -27.53 -10.93 24.22
C MET A 56 -26.55 -11.52 25.25
N TYR A 57 -25.95 -10.65 26.07
CA TYR A 57 -25.08 -11.07 27.18
C TYR A 57 -25.75 -10.77 28.52
N PRO A 58 -25.81 -11.74 29.46
CA PRO A 58 -26.15 -11.45 30.84
C PRO A 58 -24.94 -10.79 31.54
N LEU A 59 -25.10 -9.55 32.01
CA LEU A 59 -24.05 -8.76 32.64
C LEU A 59 -23.34 -9.50 33.79
N GLU A 60 -24.09 -10.23 34.63
CA GLU A 60 -23.56 -10.88 35.84
C GLU A 60 -22.71 -12.13 35.54
N TYR A 61 -22.91 -12.77 34.38
CA TYR A 61 -22.06 -13.89 33.95
C TYR A 61 -20.61 -13.43 33.78
N TRP A 62 -20.42 -12.23 33.24
CA TRP A 62 -19.10 -11.69 32.96
C TRP A 62 -18.31 -11.35 34.24
N LYS A 63 -18.97 -10.77 35.25
CA LYS A 63 -18.36 -10.50 36.58
C LYS A 63 -17.78 -11.74 37.27
N ARG A 64 -18.33 -12.93 36.98
CA ARG A 64 -17.93 -14.19 37.62
C ARG A 64 -16.73 -14.84 36.95
N ILE A 65 -16.56 -14.68 35.63
CA ILE A 65 -15.41 -15.21 34.89
C ILE A 65 -14.12 -14.57 35.42
N GLU A 66 -14.08 -13.26 35.55
CA GLU A 66 -12.90 -12.51 36.00
C GLU A 66 -12.49 -12.90 37.42
N LYS A 67 -13.45 -12.95 38.36
CA LYS A 67 -13.22 -13.44 39.73
C LYS A 67 -12.75 -14.90 39.81
N LYS A 68 -13.13 -15.74 38.84
CA LYS A 68 -12.68 -17.14 38.76
C LYS A 68 -11.26 -17.22 38.22
N ILE A 69 -10.91 -16.38 37.24
CA ILE A 69 -9.54 -16.25 36.69
C ILE A 69 -8.59 -15.72 37.76
N GLU A 70 -8.96 -14.68 38.51
CA GLU A 70 -8.18 -14.15 39.65
C GLU A 70 -7.92 -15.20 40.73
N LYS A 71 -8.94 -15.98 41.12
CA LYS A 71 -8.80 -17.04 42.13
C LYS A 71 -7.89 -18.18 41.67
N VAL A 72 -7.90 -18.53 40.38
CA VAL A 72 -7.03 -19.57 39.82
C VAL A 72 -5.60 -19.06 39.69
N ALA A 73 -5.39 -17.79 39.32
CA ALA A 73 -4.06 -17.16 39.27
C ALA A 73 -3.42 -17.03 40.66
N ALA A 74 -4.22 -16.83 41.71
CA ALA A 74 -3.75 -16.74 43.09
C ALA A 74 -3.47 -18.11 43.76
N SER A 75 -3.99 -19.22 43.20
CA SER A 75 -3.73 -20.56 43.73
C SER A 75 -2.54 -21.21 43.00
N HIS A 76 -1.42 -21.43 43.68
CA HIS A 76 -0.22 -22.10 43.12
C HIS A 76 -0.42 -23.60 42.76
N ASN A 77 -1.65 -24.11 42.66
CA ASN A 77 -1.93 -25.47 42.21
C ASN A 77 -2.15 -25.51 40.69
N THR A 78 -1.12 -26.00 40.00
CA THR A 78 -1.04 -26.13 38.55
C THR A 78 -1.80 -27.36 38.05
N THR A 79 -3.09 -27.19 37.79
CA THR A 79 -3.76 -27.96 36.73
C THR A 79 -4.41 -26.95 35.78
N PRO A 80 -3.93 -26.82 34.53
CA PRO A 80 -4.49 -25.84 33.61
C PRO A 80 -5.90 -26.30 33.23
N VAL A 81 -6.91 -25.55 33.66
CA VAL A 81 -8.26 -25.70 33.10
C VAL A 81 -8.16 -25.31 31.63
N ARG A 82 -8.48 -26.26 30.74
CA ARG A 82 -8.43 -26.07 29.29
C ARG A 82 -9.45 -25.01 28.87
N ASP A 83 -8.97 -23.85 28.41
CA ASP A 83 -9.83 -22.77 27.90
C ASP A 83 -10.00 -22.91 26.38
N TYR A 84 -11.07 -23.59 25.99
CA TYR A 84 -11.41 -23.83 24.59
C TYR A 84 -11.60 -22.53 23.79
N VAL A 85 -11.98 -21.41 24.42
CA VAL A 85 -12.13 -20.12 23.72
C VAL A 85 -10.76 -19.53 23.37
N VAL A 86 -9.79 -19.62 24.28
CA VAL A 86 -8.42 -19.15 24.04
C VAL A 86 -7.70 -20.05 23.03
N GLU A 87 -7.90 -21.37 23.08
CA GLU A 87 -7.37 -22.30 22.07
C GLU A 87 -7.92 -21.98 20.68
N LEU A 88 -9.24 -21.73 20.59
CA LEU A 88 -9.89 -21.36 19.35
C LEU A 88 -9.34 -20.03 18.81
N ALA A 89 -9.13 -19.04 19.69
CA ALA A 89 -8.62 -17.72 19.35
C ALA A 89 -7.18 -17.73 18.81
N ARG A 90 -6.37 -18.69 19.23
CA ARG A 90 -4.99 -18.89 18.73
C ARG A 90 -4.94 -19.66 17.40
N GLY A 91 -5.97 -20.42 17.10
CA GLY A 91 -6.07 -21.28 15.91
C GLY A 91 -6.60 -20.59 14.64
N PRO A 92 -6.73 -21.33 13.53
CA PRO A 92 -7.26 -20.82 12.26
C PRO A 92 -8.75 -20.44 12.32
N TYR A 93 -9.49 -20.98 13.29
CA TYR A 93 -10.92 -20.71 13.50
C TYR A 93 -11.19 -19.62 14.54
N TRP A 94 -10.21 -18.75 14.80
CA TRP A 94 -10.28 -17.70 15.81
C TRP A 94 -11.53 -16.82 15.68
N TRP A 95 -12.06 -16.63 14.48
CA TRP A 95 -13.25 -15.81 14.22
C TRP A 95 -14.53 -16.36 14.89
N LEU A 96 -14.53 -17.63 15.31
CA LEU A 96 -15.63 -18.24 16.09
C LEU A 96 -15.49 -18.05 17.62
N SER A 97 -14.38 -17.51 18.11
CA SER A 97 -14.08 -17.46 19.56
C SER A 97 -15.12 -16.71 20.36
N SER A 98 -15.51 -15.51 19.92
CA SER A 98 -16.55 -14.72 20.59
C SER A 98 -17.92 -15.38 20.51
N PHE A 99 -18.25 -16.05 19.41
CA PHE A 99 -19.51 -16.77 19.27
C PHE A 99 -19.57 -17.97 20.23
N MET A 100 -18.50 -18.76 20.32
CA MET A 100 -18.44 -19.88 21.26
C MET A 100 -18.46 -19.42 22.72
N GLN A 101 -17.79 -18.31 23.03
CA GLN A 101 -17.87 -17.67 24.34
C GLN A 101 -19.31 -17.22 24.67
N TRP A 102 -20.00 -16.63 23.70
CA TRP A 102 -21.39 -16.20 23.80
C TRP A 102 -22.36 -17.38 24.04
N VAL A 103 -22.19 -18.49 23.31
CA VAL A 103 -22.96 -19.72 23.53
C VAL A 103 -22.71 -20.23 24.96
N SER A 104 -21.44 -20.33 25.36
CA SER A 104 -21.10 -20.74 26.73
C SER A 104 -21.72 -19.83 27.79
N SER A 105 -21.84 -18.53 27.52
CA SER A 105 -22.42 -17.59 28.49
C SER A 105 -23.92 -17.71 28.67
N ASN A 106 -24.63 -18.03 27.58
CA ASN A 106 -26.09 -18.10 27.59
C ASN A 106 -26.62 -19.47 28.02
N PHE A 107 -25.81 -20.54 27.90
CA PHE A 107 -26.23 -21.91 28.17
C PHE A 107 -25.49 -22.58 29.34
N ALA A 108 -24.82 -21.82 30.20
CA ALA A 108 -24.17 -22.37 31.41
C ALA A 108 -25.19 -22.71 32.51
N PHE A 109 -25.27 -23.98 32.93
CA PHE A 109 -26.31 -24.50 33.83
C PHE A 109 -26.17 -24.17 35.34
N ASN A 110 -25.28 -23.25 35.75
CA ASN A 110 -25.01 -23.00 37.18
C ASN A 110 -25.22 -21.52 37.57
N PHE A 111 -26.48 -21.12 37.73
CA PHE A 111 -26.92 -19.76 38.01
C PHE A 111 -26.91 -19.41 39.51
N SER A 112 -26.20 -18.33 39.88
CA SER A 112 -26.40 -17.67 41.19
C SER A 112 -27.68 -16.81 41.16
N LYS A 113 -28.19 -16.39 42.32
CA LYS A 113 -29.39 -15.52 42.41
C LYS A 113 -29.27 -14.24 41.57
N ASN A 114 -28.12 -13.57 41.59
CA ASN A 114 -27.89 -12.36 40.79
C ASN A 114 -27.80 -12.67 39.28
N MET A 115 -27.24 -13.83 38.92
CA MET A 115 -27.16 -14.29 37.53
C MET A 115 -28.55 -14.59 36.98
N LEU A 116 -29.44 -15.11 37.83
CA LEU A 116 -30.83 -15.38 37.49
C LEU A 116 -31.58 -14.08 37.19
N ILE A 117 -31.40 -13.04 38.01
CA ILE A 117 -31.99 -11.71 37.76
C ILE A 117 -31.46 -11.10 36.44
N SER A 118 -30.15 -11.13 36.23
CA SER A 118 -29.54 -10.60 34.99
C SER A 118 -30.01 -11.36 33.75
N ALA A 119 -30.12 -12.70 33.84
CA ALA A 119 -30.66 -13.53 32.78
C ALA A 119 -32.16 -13.27 32.54
N SER A 120 -32.96 -13.04 33.59
CA SER A 120 -34.38 -12.71 33.43
C SER A 120 -34.59 -11.43 32.61
N PHE A 121 -33.81 -10.37 32.86
CA PHE A 121 -33.87 -9.16 32.03
C PHE A 121 -33.55 -9.46 30.56
N LEU A 122 -32.53 -10.28 30.31
CA LEU A 122 -32.15 -10.70 28.95
C LEU A 122 -33.25 -11.50 28.26
N TYR A 123 -33.82 -12.52 28.92
CA TYR A 123 -34.84 -13.35 28.30
C TYR A 123 -36.18 -12.60 28.11
N ILE A 124 -36.53 -11.67 29.01
CA ILE A 124 -37.67 -10.76 28.78
C ILE A 124 -37.41 -9.89 27.55
N PHE A 125 -36.20 -9.33 27.42
CA PHE A 125 -35.83 -8.57 26.24
C PHE A 125 -35.92 -9.42 24.97
N ILE A 126 -35.39 -10.65 24.96
CA ILE A 126 -35.50 -11.60 23.83
C ILE A 126 -36.96 -11.87 23.47
N ALA A 127 -37.79 -12.18 24.47
CA ALA A 127 -39.20 -12.51 24.29
C ALA A 127 -40.02 -11.35 23.72
N LEU A 128 -39.59 -10.11 23.92
CA LEU A 128 -40.24 -8.92 23.34
C LEU A 128 -39.61 -8.51 22.00
N PHE A 129 -38.28 -8.48 21.94
CA PHE A 129 -37.52 -7.94 20.82
C PHE A 129 -37.71 -8.74 19.54
N PHE A 130 -37.56 -10.08 19.58
CA PHE A 130 -37.69 -10.89 18.37
C PHE A 130 -39.11 -10.87 17.79
N PRO A 131 -40.19 -11.03 18.58
CA PRO A 131 -41.55 -10.90 18.06
C PRO A 131 -41.87 -9.51 17.51
N LEU A 132 -41.51 -8.43 18.23
CA LEU A 132 -41.76 -7.06 17.76
C LEU A 132 -41.00 -6.74 16.47
N MET A 133 -39.73 -7.14 16.38
CA MET A 133 -38.92 -6.90 15.19
C MET A 133 -39.39 -7.74 14.00
N THR A 134 -39.81 -8.98 14.24
CA THR A 134 -40.37 -9.85 13.19
C THR A 134 -41.73 -9.34 12.72
N TYR A 135 -42.58 -8.85 13.63
CA TYR A 135 -43.87 -8.25 13.28
C TYR A 135 -43.68 -6.96 12.47
N GLY A 136 -42.75 -6.09 12.87
CA GLY A 136 -42.55 -4.79 12.21
C GLY A 136 -41.76 -4.85 10.90
N LEU A 137 -40.76 -5.72 10.78
CA LEU A 137 -39.82 -5.74 9.65
C LEU A 137 -39.77 -7.08 8.90
N GLY A 138 -40.57 -8.06 9.32
CA GLY A 138 -40.52 -9.44 8.83
C GLY A 138 -39.26 -10.19 9.27
N LEU A 139 -39.24 -11.50 9.00
CA LEU A 139 -38.08 -12.36 9.23
C LEU A 139 -36.83 -11.86 8.50
N TRP A 140 -37.02 -11.27 7.31
CA TRP A 140 -35.92 -10.73 6.52
C TRP A 140 -35.34 -9.44 7.11
N GLY A 141 -36.18 -8.62 7.76
CA GLY A 141 -35.73 -7.48 8.53
C GLY A 141 -34.91 -7.89 9.74
N LEU A 142 -35.34 -8.92 10.46
CA LEU A 142 -34.57 -9.52 11.56
C LEU A 142 -33.18 -9.96 11.09
N PHE A 143 -33.10 -10.67 9.96
CA PHE A 143 -31.82 -11.09 9.39
C PHE A 143 -30.93 -9.90 9.00
N LYS A 144 -31.48 -8.95 8.24
CA LYS A 144 -30.73 -7.79 7.72
C LYS A 144 -30.28 -6.81 8.80
N PHE A 145 -31.13 -6.50 9.76
CA PHE A 145 -30.92 -5.37 10.66
C PHE A 145 -30.39 -5.77 12.03
N TYR A 146 -30.41 -7.06 12.36
CA TYR A 146 -29.89 -7.56 13.63
C TYR A 146 -28.84 -8.66 13.44
N LEU A 147 -29.17 -9.76 12.75
CA LEU A 147 -28.25 -10.91 12.65
C LEU A 147 -26.95 -10.58 11.90
N ILE A 148 -27.00 -9.88 10.77
CA ILE A 148 -25.78 -9.52 10.02
C ILE A 148 -24.88 -8.57 10.83
N PRO A 149 -25.37 -7.46 11.41
CA PRO A 149 -24.57 -6.65 12.32
C PRO A 149 -24.00 -7.43 13.53
N LEU A 150 -24.77 -8.39 14.06
CA LEU A 150 -24.32 -9.25 15.16
C LEU A 150 -23.16 -10.18 14.74
N PHE A 151 -23.17 -10.71 13.51
CA PHE A 151 -22.03 -11.44 12.96
C PHE A 151 -20.77 -10.57 12.84
N VAL A 152 -20.92 -9.34 12.36
CA VAL A 152 -19.82 -8.36 12.31
C VAL A 152 -19.29 -8.06 13.72
N TYR A 153 -20.17 -7.91 14.71
CA TYR A 153 -19.78 -7.75 16.11
C TYR A 153 -18.94 -8.94 16.60
N HIS A 154 -19.39 -10.17 16.37
CA HIS A 154 -18.63 -11.36 16.78
C HIS A 154 -17.29 -11.49 16.04
N PHE A 155 -17.21 -11.09 14.78
CA PHE A 155 -15.94 -11.02 14.06
C PHE A 155 -14.93 -10.09 14.77
N TRP A 156 -15.36 -8.88 15.13
CA TRP A 156 -14.51 -7.93 15.84
C TRP A 156 -14.18 -8.39 17.27
N MET A 157 -15.15 -8.91 18.02
CA MET A 157 -14.90 -9.45 19.35
C MET A 157 -13.95 -10.65 19.32
N SER A 158 -14.09 -11.56 18.37
CA SER A 158 -13.15 -12.66 18.15
C SER A 158 -11.74 -12.15 17.84
N THR A 159 -11.64 -11.06 17.06
CA THR A 159 -10.36 -10.40 16.77
C THR A 159 -9.72 -9.86 18.05
N PHE A 160 -10.51 -9.22 18.92
CA PHE A 160 -10.04 -8.71 20.20
C PHE A 160 -9.63 -9.83 21.16
N ILE A 161 -10.38 -10.93 21.23
CA ILE A 161 -10.01 -12.12 22.02
C ILE A 161 -8.69 -12.71 21.51
N LYS A 162 -8.52 -12.81 20.19
CA LYS A 162 -7.25 -13.22 19.57
C LYS A 162 -6.11 -12.30 19.99
N ALA A 163 -6.33 -10.98 19.93
CA ALA A 163 -5.34 -9.99 20.34
C ALA A 163 -4.90 -10.19 21.80
N SER A 164 -5.88 -10.36 22.70
CA SER A 164 -5.63 -10.70 24.10
C SER A 164 -4.74 -11.93 24.23
N SER A 165 -5.08 -13.01 23.51
CA SER A 165 -4.40 -14.30 23.63
C SER A 165 -2.92 -14.30 23.18
N LEU A 166 -2.56 -13.42 22.24
CA LEU A 166 -1.20 -13.25 21.73
C LEU A 166 -0.32 -12.43 22.68
N SER A 167 -0.90 -11.47 23.40
CA SER A 167 -0.16 -10.67 24.39
C SER A 167 0.40 -11.52 25.54
N TYR A 168 -0.15 -12.72 25.82
CA TYR A 168 0.36 -13.65 26.83
C TYR A 168 1.69 -14.33 26.46
N VAL A 169 2.06 -14.34 25.18
CA VAL A 169 3.25 -15.06 24.70
C VAL A 169 4.51 -14.18 24.74
N TYR A 170 4.33 -12.86 24.88
CA TYR A 170 5.42 -11.89 24.91
C TYR A 170 5.58 -11.29 26.31
N GLU A 171 6.78 -11.32 26.88
CA GLU A 171 7.10 -10.78 28.22
C GLU A 171 6.93 -9.24 28.36
N LYS A 172 6.47 -8.53 27.31
CA LYS A 172 6.27 -7.08 27.27
C LYS A 172 4.87 -6.72 26.75
N PRO A 173 4.27 -5.59 27.17
CA PRO A 173 2.95 -5.19 26.68
C PRO A 173 3.00 -4.85 25.18
N THR A 174 2.35 -5.68 24.38
CA THR A 174 2.18 -5.48 22.94
C THR A 174 0.83 -4.85 22.65
N PHE A 175 0.83 -3.66 22.04
CA PHE A 175 -0.41 -2.97 21.67
C PHE A 175 -0.77 -3.23 20.20
N PHE A 176 -2.06 -3.13 19.90
CA PHE A 176 -2.58 -3.35 18.55
C PHE A 176 -3.13 -2.06 17.96
N THR A 177 -2.62 -1.68 16.80
CA THR A 177 -3.04 -0.46 16.10
C THR A 177 -4.09 -0.80 15.06
N LEU A 178 -5.33 -0.35 15.31
CA LEU A 178 -6.48 -0.47 14.39
C LEU A 178 -6.73 0.82 13.60
N PRO A 179 -7.49 0.79 12.49
CA PRO A 179 -7.94 2.01 11.83
C PRO A 179 -8.68 2.94 12.80
N LYS A 180 -8.46 4.26 12.70
CA LYS A 180 -9.01 5.24 13.66
C LYS A 180 -10.53 5.16 13.83
N TRP A 181 -11.25 4.91 12.73
CA TRP A 181 -12.71 4.80 12.78
C TRP A 181 -13.17 3.55 13.56
N VAL A 182 -12.41 2.44 13.52
CA VAL A 182 -12.67 1.25 14.35
C VAL A 182 -12.40 1.55 15.81
N GLN A 183 -11.27 2.18 16.13
CA GLN A 183 -10.94 2.59 17.51
C GLN A 183 -12.05 3.46 18.10
N TYR A 184 -12.52 4.46 17.34
CA TYR A 184 -13.59 5.35 17.76
C TYR A 184 -14.92 4.61 18.00
N LEU A 185 -15.38 3.81 17.04
CA LEU A 185 -16.64 3.07 17.15
C LEU A 185 -16.60 2.01 18.24
N ALA A 186 -15.44 1.38 18.46
CA ALA A 186 -15.23 0.38 19.49
C ALA A 186 -14.85 0.99 20.85
N GLN A 187 -14.87 2.31 21.04
CA GLN A 187 -14.47 2.98 22.30
C GLN A 187 -13.08 2.55 22.79
N ASP A 188 -12.10 2.52 21.89
CA ASP A 188 -10.70 2.12 22.16
C ASP A 188 -10.56 0.72 22.80
N PHE A 189 -11.53 -0.19 22.57
CA PHE A 189 -11.56 -1.51 23.18
C PHE A 189 -10.33 -2.38 22.91
N ASN A 190 -9.67 -2.20 21.75
CA ASN A 190 -8.38 -2.84 21.47
C ASN A 190 -7.30 -2.52 22.51
N ILE A 191 -7.32 -1.31 23.05
CA ILE A 191 -6.40 -0.87 24.10
C ILE A 191 -6.81 -1.51 25.42
N GLY A 192 -8.10 -1.46 25.78
CA GLY A 192 -8.64 -2.06 27.01
C GLY A 192 -8.30 -3.54 27.17
N VAL A 193 -8.41 -4.31 26.09
CA VAL A 193 -8.04 -5.74 26.07
C VAL A 193 -6.56 -5.96 26.36
N THR A 194 -5.69 -5.08 25.87
CA THR A 194 -4.25 -5.14 26.14
C THR A 194 -3.94 -4.72 27.59
N LEU A 195 -4.67 -3.73 28.12
CA LEU A 195 -4.51 -3.20 29.47
C LEU A 195 -5.02 -4.15 30.57
N SER A 196 -5.94 -5.06 30.26
CA SER A 196 -6.55 -6.00 31.22
C SER A 196 -5.51 -6.77 32.05
N HIS A 197 -4.35 -7.10 31.48
CA HIS A 197 -3.27 -7.78 32.20
C HIS A 197 -2.44 -6.84 33.09
N ILE A 198 -2.21 -5.60 32.66
CA ILE A 198 -1.52 -4.59 33.48
C ILE A 198 -2.38 -4.26 34.71
N HIS A 199 -3.70 -4.22 34.55
CA HIS A 199 -4.64 -4.02 35.65
C HIS A 199 -4.56 -5.15 36.68
N ASN A 200 -4.50 -6.41 36.24
CA ASN A 200 -4.37 -7.57 37.12
C ASN A 200 -3.03 -7.62 37.89
N CYS A 201 -1.95 -7.08 37.31
CA CYS A 201 -0.65 -7.00 37.98
C CYS A 201 -0.50 -5.78 38.91
N SER A 202 -1.31 -4.72 38.74
CA SER A 202 -1.17 -3.43 39.46
C SER A 202 -2.34 -3.08 40.38
N ASN A 203 -3.40 -3.90 40.44
CA ASN A 203 -4.65 -3.66 41.18
C ASN A 203 -5.39 -2.35 40.83
N ASN A 204 -5.01 -1.67 39.74
CA ASN A 204 -5.62 -0.43 39.27
C ASN A 204 -6.38 -0.69 37.97
N PHE A 205 -7.70 -0.54 37.99
CA PHE A 205 -8.55 -0.72 36.82
C PHE A 205 -8.81 0.61 36.10
N VAL A 206 -8.51 0.67 34.80
CA VAL A 206 -8.77 1.85 33.97
C VAL A 206 -10.17 1.74 33.32
N PRO A 207 -11.06 2.75 33.52
CA PRO A 207 -12.36 2.75 32.88
C PRO A 207 -12.26 2.98 31.37
N SER A 208 -13.24 2.48 30.60
CA SER A 208 -13.16 2.44 29.13
C SER A 208 -12.93 3.79 28.46
N TYR A 209 -13.53 4.86 28.98
CA TYR A 209 -13.35 6.22 28.47
C TYR A 209 -11.96 6.84 28.75
N LYS A 210 -11.10 6.17 29.54
CA LYS A 210 -9.71 6.59 29.83
C LYS A 210 -8.65 5.69 29.21
N TRP A 211 -9.01 4.64 28.47
CA TRP A 211 -8.02 3.74 27.88
C TRP A 211 -7.02 4.46 26.98
N LYS A 212 -7.44 5.50 26.24
CA LYS A 212 -6.53 6.28 25.41
C LYS A 212 -5.50 7.08 26.20
N GLU A 213 -5.92 7.66 27.33
CA GLU A 213 -5.02 8.38 28.24
C GLU A 213 -3.99 7.42 28.85
N ALA A 214 -4.44 6.26 29.32
CA ALA A 214 -3.58 5.22 29.85
C ALA A 214 -2.57 4.69 28.81
N TYR A 215 -3.01 4.49 27.57
CA TYR A 215 -2.12 4.13 26.46
C TYR A 215 -1.02 5.17 26.23
N ASN A 216 -1.41 6.45 26.17
CA ASN A 216 -0.46 7.54 25.95
C ASN A 216 0.53 7.68 27.11
N ALA A 217 0.10 7.41 28.35
CA ALA A 217 0.97 7.38 29.52
C ALA A 217 2.00 6.24 29.43
N LEU A 218 1.55 5.02 29.14
CA LEU A 218 2.44 3.86 28.96
C LEU A 218 3.42 4.04 27.81
N LYS A 219 3.00 4.68 26.72
CA LYS A 219 3.88 5.01 25.58
C LYS A 219 5.02 5.96 25.93
N LYS A 220 4.83 6.84 26.92
CA LYS A 220 5.88 7.72 27.42
C LYS A 220 6.85 6.98 28.34
N GLU A 221 6.36 6.00 29.11
CA GLU A 221 7.14 5.28 30.11
C GLU A 221 7.93 4.10 29.52
N TYR A 222 7.36 3.39 28.54
CA TYR A 222 7.99 2.25 27.88
C TYR A 222 8.47 2.64 26.46
N GLN A 223 9.74 3.01 26.33
CA GLN A 223 10.35 3.39 25.04
C GLN A 223 10.31 2.28 23.96
N ASN A 224 10.08 1.02 24.36
CA ASN A 224 10.09 -0.16 23.47
C ASN A 224 8.73 -0.90 23.44
N ILE A 225 7.61 -0.19 23.44
CA ILE A 225 6.31 -0.81 23.19
C ILE A 225 6.27 -1.33 21.74
N SER A 226 6.07 -2.65 21.59
CA SER A 226 5.78 -3.25 20.29
C SER A 226 4.35 -2.93 19.88
N GLU A 227 4.16 -2.24 18.77
CA GLU A 227 2.84 -2.06 18.13
C GLU A 227 2.69 -3.09 17.00
N LEU A 228 1.71 -4.00 17.13
CA LEU A 228 1.32 -4.90 16.06
C LEU A 228 0.23 -4.26 15.20
N SER A 229 0.40 -4.37 13.89
CA SER A 229 -0.63 -3.92 12.96
C SER A 229 -1.85 -4.85 13.00
N PHE A 230 -3.02 -4.31 12.67
CA PHE A 230 -4.24 -5.10 12.47
C PHE A 230 -4.03 -6.31 11.54
N ALA A 231 -3.25 -6.15 10.47
CA ALA A 231 -2.96 -7.23 9.53
C ALA A 231 -2.14 -8.35 10.18
N THR A 232 -1.14 -7.99 11.00
CA THR A 232 -0.33 -8.95 11.75
C THR A 232 -1.19 -9.72 12.76
N LEU A 233 -2.14 -9.04 13.41
CA LEU A 233 -3.07 -9.66 14.35
C LEU A 233 -3.95 -10.73 13.69
N LEU A 234 -4.48 -10.47 12.49
CA LEU A 234 -5.34 -11.41 11.78
C LEU A 234 -4.58 -12.63 11.25
N THR A 235 -3.36 -12.42 10.74
CA THR A 235 -2.60 -13.44 9.99
C THR A 235 -1.70 -14.32 10.86
N LYS A 236 -1.30 -13.84 12.04
CA LYS A 236 -0.47 -14.62 12.95
C LYS A 236 -1.30 -15.77 13.53
N ILE A 237 -0.90 -17.00 13.21
CA ILE A 237 -1.42 -18.24 13.79
C ILE A 237 -0.21 -18.90 14.43
N GLU A 238 -0.24 -19.06 15.75
CA GLU A 238 0.84 -19.75 16.45
C GLU A 238 0.67 -21.26 16.28
N PRO A 239 1.77 -22.02 16.12
CA PRO A 239 1.69 -23.48 16.15
C PRO A 239 1.06 -23.92 17.47
N ILE A 240 0.13 -24.86 17.43
CA ILE A 240 -0.48 -25.46 18.62
C ILE A 240 0.63 -26.21 19.37
N ALA A 241 1.32 -25.52 20.27
CA ALA A 241 2.36 -26.11 21.08
C ALA A 241 1.70 -26.97 22.16
N HIS A 242 1.85 -28.29 22.07
CA HIS A 242 1.88 -29.11 23.28
C HIS A 242 2.97 -28.51 24.18
N THR A 243 2.62 -28.27 25.44
CA THR A 243 3.50 -27.77 26.50
C THR A 243 4.79 -28.59 26.56
N GLN A 244 5.83 -28.14 25.85
CA GLN A 244 7.19 -28.62 26.05
C GLN A 244 7.90 -27.63 26.97
N ARG A 245 8.37 -28.16 28.10
CA ARG A 245 9.29 -27.49 29.02
C ARG A 245 10.50 -27.00 28.23
N LEU A 246 10.82 -25.72 28.38
CA LEU A 246 12.07 -25.15 27.90
C LEU A 246 13.18 -25.54 28.90
N ASP A 247 14.16 -26.31 28.42
CA ASP A 247 15.46 -26.47 29.08
C ASP A 247 16.36 -25.27 28.74
N PRO A 248 16.93 -24.57 29.74
CA PRO A 248 17.67 -23.32 29.54
C PRO A 248 19.14 -23.58 29.22
N LYS A 249 19.45 -24.35 28.17
CA LYS A 249 20.82 -24.49 27.64
C LYS A 249 20.77 -24.81 26.16
N ASN A 250 20.79 -23.76 25.33
CA ASN A 250 21.49 -23.71 24.04
C ASN A 250 21.07 -22.44 23.27
N SER A 251 21.75 -21.33 23.59
CA SER A 251 21.72 -20.11 22.78
C SER A 251 23.16 -19.76 22.40
N THR A 252 23.62 -20.29 21.27
CA THR A 252 24.78 -19.74 20.54
C THR A 252 24.75 -20.30 19.13
N LEU A 253 24.37 -19.49 18.16
CA LEU A 253 24.62 -19.72 16.74
C LEU A 253 25.45 -18.55 16.24
N THR A 254 26.75 -18.80 16.13
CA THR A 254 27.74 -17.98 15.44
C THR A 254 27.62 -18.19 13.93
N VAL A 255 27.57 -17.09 13.19
CA VAL A 255 27.58 -17.07 11.71
C VAL A 255 29.03 -16.98 11.25
N GLU A 256 29.52 -18.00 10.54
CA GLU A 256 30.81 -17.97 9.84
C GLU A 256 30.62 -17.44 8.40
N LEU A 257 31.47 -16.49 8.02
CA LEU A 257 31.62 -15.95 6.67
C LEU A 257 32.61 -16.82 5.88
N GLN A 258 32.23 -17.26 4.68
CA GLN A 258 33.16 -17.89 3.73
C GLN A 258 33.85 -16.83 2.84
N PRO A 259 35.12 -17.03 2.44
CA PRO A 259 35.85 -16.09 1.59
C PRO A 259 35.50 -16.26 0.11
N SER A 260 35.47 -15.13 -0.59
CA SER A 260 35.37 -15.01 -2.05
C SER A 260 36.68 -15.45 -2.74
N GLU A 261 36.59 -16.40 -3.67
CA GLU A 261 37.67 -16.70 -4.62
C GLU A 261 37.60 -15.77 -5.83
N GLU A 262 38.65 -14.97 -6.02
CA GLU A 262 38.95 -14.24 -7.24
C GLU A 262 39.58 -15.20 -8.27
N SER A 263 38.92 -15.43 -9.40
CA SER A 263 39.54 -16.07 -10.56
C SER A 263 40.03 -15.00 -11.54
N THR A 264 41.34 -14.79 -11.56
CA THR A 264 42.07 -14.07 -12.60
C THR A 264 42.04 -14.88 -13.90
N LYS A 265 41.53 -14.29 -14.99
CA LYS A 265 41.79 -14.78 -16.36
C LYS A 265 42.57 -13.72 -17.12
N SER A 266 43.78 -14.12 -17.49
CA SER A 266 44.76 -13.42 -18.31
C SER A 266 44.30 -13.27 -19.75
N GLY A 267 44.86 -12.26 -20.42
CA GLY A 267 44.39 -11.74 -21.70
C GLY A 267 44.51 -12.68 -22.90
N GLU A 268 43.57 -12.48 -23.82
CA GLU A 268 43.74 -12.75 -25.25
C GLU A 268 43.38 -11.47 -26.00
N GLN A 269 44.24 -11.08 -26.94
CA GLN A 269 44.04 -9.92 -27.82
C GLN A 269 43.01 -10.21 -28.92
N PRO A 270 42.34 -9.17 -29.48
CA PRO A 270 41.18 -9.36 -30.32
C PRO A 270 41.58 -9.69 -31.76
N SER A 271 41.28 -10.91 -32.21
CA SER A 271 41.16 -11.24 -33.62
C SER A 271 39.86 -10.67 -34.18
N THR A 272 39.95 -10.01 -35.33
CA THR A 272 38.87 -9.43 -36.14
C THR A 272 37.90 -10.48 -36.69
N SER A 273 37.08 -11.05 -35.82
CA SER A 273 35.84 -11.74 -36.18
C SER A 273 34.67 -10.99 -35.56
N LEU A 274 33.71 -10.53 -36.38
CA LEU A 274 32.44 -9.99 -35.87
C LEU A 274 31.87 -10.95 -34.81
N SER A 275 31.48 -10.44 -33.64
CA SER A 275 30.87 -11.27 -32.60
C SER A 275 29.64 -11.99 -33.17
N ALA A 276 29.32 -13.19 -32.67
CA ALA A 276 28.18 -13.95 -33.15
C ALA A 276 26.86 -13.13 -33.16
N ALA A 277 26.71 -12.22 -32.19
CA ALA A 277 25.60 -11.28 -32.12
C ALA A 277 25.62 -10.23 -33.25
N ALA A 278 26.79 -9.69 -33.59
CA ALA A 278 26.94 -8.75 -34.72
C ALA A 278 26.65 -9.43 -36.06
N LYS A 279 27.04 -10.70 -36.20
CA LYS A 279 26.73 -11.52 -37.38
C LYS A 279 25.23 -11.83 -37.49
N ALA A 280 24.59 -12.27 -36.40
CA ALA A 280 23.16 -12.54 -36.36
C ALA A 280 22.33 -11.27 -36.66
N LYS A 281 22.77 -10.11 -36.16
CA LYS A 281 22.14 -8.82 -36.48
C LYS A 281 22.28 -8.46 -37.96
N ALA A 282 23.45 -8.60 -38.55
CA ALA A 282 23.67 -8.34 -39.97
C ALA A 282 22.84 -9.28 -40.86
N GLU A 283 22.76 -10.56 -40.51
CA GLU A 283 21.92 -11.55 -41.20
C GLU A 283 20.43 -11.21 -41.08
N PHE A 284 19.97 -10.81 -39.89
CA PHE A 284 18.59 -10.36 -39.69
C PHE A 284 18.28 -9.10 -40.50
N ASP A 285 19.19 -8.11 -40.46
CA ASP A 285 19.01 -6.83 -41.15
C ASP A 285 18.96 -7.00 -42.68
N ALA A 286 19.69 -7.97 -43.23
CA ALA A 286 19.65 -8.33 -44.65
C ALA A 286 18.34 -9.01 -45.09
N GLN A 287 17.52 -9.52 -44.16
CA GLN A 287 16.25 -10.14 -44.53
C GLN A 287 15.24 -9.11 -45.08
N PRO A 288 14.41 -9.51 -46.05
CA PRO A 288 13.28 -8.69 -46.49
C PRO A 288 12.35 -8.31 -45.33
N TRP A 289 11.74 -7.12 -45.39
CA TRP A 289 10.91 -6.58 -44.30
C TRP A 289 9.79 -7.54 -43.85
N TYR A 290 9.19 -8.30 -44.78
CA TYR A 290 8.10 -9.23 -44.48
C TYR A 290 8.55 -10.47 -43.68
N ASN A 291 9.83 -10.84 -43.74
CA ASN A 291 10.38 -11.93 -42.92
C ASN A 291 10.61 -11.51 -41.48
N LYS A 292 10.75 -10.20 -41.25
CA LYS A 292 10.89 -9.56 -39.94
C LYS A 292 9.55 -9.38 -39.23
N VAL A 293 8.42 -9.77 -39.82
CA VAL A 293 7.07 -9.59 -39.24
C VAL A 293 6.57 -10.87 -38.58
N TYR A 294 5.98 -10.75 -37.39
CA TYR A 294 5.20 -11.80 -36.71
C TYR A 294 3.77 -11.83 -37.25
N TRP A 295 3.59 -12.41 -38.45
CA TRP A 295 2.32 -12.37 -39.19
C TRP A 295 1.10 -12.84 -38.39
N THR A 296 1.21 -13.89 -37.58
CA THR A 296 0.10 -14.37 -36.74
C THR A 296 -0.38 -13.28 -35.77
N THR A 297 0.56 -12.62 -35.07
CA THR A 297 0.26 -11.52 -34.14
C THR A 297 -0.24 -10.30 -34.89
N THR A 298 0.37 -9.95 -36.02
CA THR A 298 -0.05 -8.80 -36.85
C THR A 298 -1.48 -8.97 -37.36
N ILE A 299 -1.82 -10.14 -37.90
CA ILE A 299 -3.18 -10.44 -38.36
C ILE A 299 -4.15 -10.35 -37.19
N PHE A 300 -3.81 -10.89 -36.02
CA PHE A 300 -4.66 -10.80 -34.83
C PHE A 300 -4.90 -9.34 -34.38
N LEU A 301 -3.85 -8.52 -34.34
CA LEU A 301 -3.92 -7.11 -33.94
C LEU A 301 -4.67 -6.22 -34.94
N ILE A 302 -4.77 -6.62 -36.21
CA ILE A 302 -5.57 -5.92 -37.23
C ILE A 302 -7.01 -6.44 -37.24
N LEU A 303 -7.18 -7.76 -37.24
CA LEU A 303 -8.48 -8.41 -37.36
C LEU A 303 -9.38 -8.12 -36.16
N THR A 304 -8.85 -8.14 -34.93
CA THR A 304 -9.70 -7.97 -33.74
C THR A 304 -10.30 -6.56 -33.62
N PRO A 305 -9.58 -5.44 -33.86
CA PRO A 305 -10.21 -4.13 -33.97
C PRO A 305 -11.20 -4.01 -35.13
N THR A 306 -10.91 -4.61 -36.30
CA THR A 306 -11.86 -4.61 -37.42
C THR A 306 -13.16 -5.34 -37.08
N LEU A 307 -13.07 -6.51 -36.45
CA LEU A 307 -14.25 -7.25 -35.96
C LEU A 307 -14.99 -6.49 -34.86
N SER A 308 -14.25 -5.82 -33.96
CA SER A 308 -14.84 -4.95 -32.94
C SER A 308 -15.63 -3.80 -33.58
N LEU A 309 -15.06 -3.12 -34.57
CA LEU A 309 -15.70 -2.00 -35.27
C LEU A 309 -16.94 -2.48 -36.04
N TYR A 310 -16.82 -3.56 -36.80
CA TYR A 310 -17.96 -4.22 -37.45
C TYR A 310 -19.05 -4.58 -36.44
N GLY A 311 -18.65 -5.13 -35.30
CA GLY A 311 -19.51 -5.45 -34.18
C GLY A 311 -20.30 -4.26 -33.66
N MET A 312 -19.61 -3.17 -33.36
CA MET A 312 -20.20 -1.92 -32.87
C MET A 312 -21.15 -1.29 -33.89
N LEU A 313 -20.86 -1.39 -35.19
CA LEU A 313 -21.69 -0.81 -36.25
C LEU A 313 -22.92 -1.68 -36.60
N THR A 314 -22.87 -2.99 -36.38
CA THR A 314 -23.91 -3.92 -36.86
C THR A 314 -24.71 -4.59 -35.75
N THR A 315 -24.36 -4.36 -34.48
CA THR A 315 -25.06 -4.95 -33.33
C THR A 315 -25.88 -3.87 -32.62
N PRO A 316 -27.19 -4.09 -32.39
CA PRO A 316 -28.01 -3.18 -31.60
C PRO A 316 -27.46 -2.97 -30.19
N PHE A 317 -27.67 -1.78 -29.64
CA PHE A 317 -27.26 -1.48 -28.27
C PHE A 317 -28.12 -2.27 -27.26
N VAL A 318 -27.47 -3.12 -26.47
CA VAL A 318 -28.09 -3.86 -25.36
C VAL A 318 -27.32 -3.56 -24.08
N ALA A 319 -27.92 -2.79 -23.16
CA ALA A 319 -27.22 -2.32 -21.96
C ALA A 319 -26.56 -3.45 -21.13
N LYS A 320 -27.23 -4.60 -20.99
CA LYS A 320 -26.70 -5.78 -20.26
C LYS A 320 -25.43 -6.35 -20.91
N THR A 321 -25.36 -6.34 -22.25
CA THR A 321 -24.18 -6.76 -23.02
C THR A 321 -23.01 -5.82 -22.80
N TYR A 322 -23.23 -4.51 -22.79
CA TYR A 322 -22.18 -3.52 -22.51
C TYR A 322 -21.69 -3.59 -21.06
N ILE A 323 -22.58 -3.87 -20.10
CA ILE A 323 -22.16 -4.16 -18.70
C ILE A 323 -21.29 -5.41 -18.67
N THR A 324 -21.67 -6.47 -19.39
CA THR A 324 -20.86 -7.71 -19.48
C THR A 324 -19.50 -7.44 -20.14
N ALA A 325 -19.46 -6.60 -21.18
CA ALA A 325 -18.23 -6.17 -21.83
C ALA A 325 -17.33 -5.40 -20.85
N PHE A 326 -17.89 -4.46 -20.09
CA PHE A 326 -17.16 -3.71 -19.07
C PHE A 326 -16.60 -4.62 -17.98
N LEU A 327 -17.39 -5.58 -17.48
CA LEU A 327 -16.94 -6.57 -16.51
C LEU A 327 -15.83 -7.46 -17.08
N SER A 328 -15.98 -7.92 -18.33
CA SER A 328 -14.97 -8.74 -19.04
C SER A 328 -13.66 -7.98 -19.24
N TYR A 329 -13.72 -6.69 -19.55
CA TYR A 329 -12.59 -5.77 -19.62
C TYR A 329 -11.93 -5.62 -18.24
N TYR A 330 -12.71 -5.37 -17.19
CA TYR A 330 -12.19 -5.18 -15.83
C TYR A 330 -11.55 -6.46 -15.26
N ILE A 331 -12.14 -7.61 -15.52
CA ILE A 331 -11.61 -8.93 -15.13
C ILE A 331 -10.23 -9.15 -15.76
N ALA A 332 -10.09 -8.87 -17.05
CA ALA A 332 -8.80 -9.00 -17.74
C ALA A 332 -7.76 -8.06 -17.13
N GLY A 333 -8.11 -6.79 -16.90
CA GLY A 333 -7.22 -5.79 -16.31
C GLY A 333 -6.74 -6.17 -14.91
N ILE A 334 -7.62 -6.68 -14.05
CA ILE A 334 -7.24 -7.20 -12.73
C ILE A 334 -6.31 -8.42 -12.83
N GLY A 335 -6.60 -9.32 -13.79
CA GLY A 335 -5.75 -10.49 -14.04
C GLY A 335 -4.32 -10.13 -14.45
N ILE A 336 -4.17 -9.11 -15.29
CA ILE A 336 -2.86 -8.57 -15.68
C ILE A 336 -2.18 -7.89 -14.48
N THR A 337 -2.84 -6.90 -13.87
CA THR A 337 -2.24 -6.06 -12.82
C THR A 337 -1.97 -6.81 -11.51
N ALA A 338 -2.97 -7.44 -10.92
CA ALA A 338 -2.79 -8.16 -9.66
C ALA A 338 -2.13 -9.52 -9.84
N GLY A 339 -2.32 -10.17 -11.00
CA GLY A 339 -1.77 -11.49 -11.33
C GLY A 339 -0.43 -11.41 -12.03
N TYR A 340 -0.44 -11.31 -13.36
CA TYR A 340 0.76 -11.42 -14.20
C TYR A 340 1.87 -10.48 -13.74
N HIS A 341 1.52 -9.23 -13.51
CA HIS A 341 2.44 -8.17 -13.12
C HIS A 341 2.96 -8.32 -11.69
N ARG A 342 2.09 -8.14 -10.69
CA ARG A 342 2.53 -8.03 -9.28
C ARG A 342 2.87 -9.37 -8.65
N LEU A 343 2.02 -10.38 -8.84
CA LEU A 343 2.19 -11.70 -8.23
C LEU A 343 3.30 -12.49 -8.93
N PHE A 344 3.25 -12.61 -10.26
CA PHE A 344 4.15 -13.49 -11.00
C PHE A 344 5.43 -12.79 -11.44
N SER A 345 5.37 -11.60 -12.05
CA SER A 345 6.61 -10.92 -12.50
C SER A 345 7.43 -10.37 -11.35
N HIS A 346 6.82 -9.61 -10.44
CA HIS A 346 7.53 -8.91 -9.36
C HIS A 346 7.62 -9.67 -8.04
N ARG A 347 6.81 -10.72 -7.85
CA ARG A 347 6.69 -11.46 -6.58
C ARG A 347 6.49 -10.50 -5.41
N SER A 348 5.65 -9.48 -5.61
CA SER A 348 5.45 -8.40 -4.64
C SER A 348 4.52 -8.79 -3.49
N TYR A 349 3.85 -9.93 -3.62
CA TYR A 349 3.08 -10.58 -2.56
C TYR A 349 2.96 -12.08 -2.87
N ASP A 350 2.59 -12.86 -1.87
CA ASP A 350 2.26 -14.28 -2.00
C ASP A 350 0.74 -14.48 -1.93
N ALA A 351 0.24 -15.51 -2.60
CA ALA A 351 -1.19 -15.84 -2.61
C ALA A 351 -1.41 -17.33 -2.46
N VAL A 352 -2.54 -17.70 -1.85
CA VAL A 352 -2.95 -19.11 -1.77
C VAL A 352 -3.30 -19.66 -3.16
N TRP A 353 -3.19 -20.97 -3.34
CA TRP A 353 -3.35 -21.60 -4.66
C TRP A 353 -4.68 -21.27 -5.38
N PRO A 354 -5.85 -21.14 -4.72
CA PRO A 354 -7.08 -20.79 -5.42
C PRO A 354 -7.03 -19.37 -6.01
N VAL A 355 -6.44 -18.42 -5.28
CA VAL A 355 -6.27 -17.04 -5.78
C VAL A 355 -5.34 -17.02 -6.97
N ARG A 356 -4.24 -17.78 -6.92
CA ARG A 356 -3.31 -17.92 -8.04
C ARG A 356 -4.03 -18.43 -9.29
N VAL A 357 -4.82 -19.51 -9.16
CA VAL A 357 -5.63 -20.05 -10.27
C VAL A 357 -6.57 -18.99 -10.83
N VAL A 358 -7.33 -18.31 -9.97
CA VAL A 358 -8.30 -17.29 -10.41
C VAL A 358 -7.59 -16.16 -11.15
N LEU A 359 -6.53 -15.57 -10.58
CA LEU A 359 -5.81 -14.46 -11.21
C LEU A 359 -5.14 -14.89 -12.53
N THR A 360 -4.59 -16.10 -12.60
CA THR A 360 -4.04 -16.67 -13.83
C THR A 360 -5.11 -16.79 -14.92
N LEU A 361 -6.29 -17.31 -14.59
CA LEU A 361 -7.39 -17.45 -15.55
C LEU A 361 -7.95 -16.09 -15.98
N MET A 362 -8.06 -15.14 -15.05
CA MET A 362 -8.47 -13.76 -15.35
C MET A 362 -7.51 -13.11 -16.35
N GLY A 363 -6.19 -13.19 -16.11
CA GLY A 363 -5.16 -12.65 -17.01
C GLY A 363 -5.13 -13.35 -18.37
N THR A 364 -5.43 -14.65 -18.39
CA THR A 364 -5.55 -15.43 -19.64
C THR A 364 -6.63 -14.88 -20.58
N THR A 365 -7.66 -14.21 -20.04
CA THR A 365 -8.70 -13.58 -20.87
C THR A 365 -8.25 -12.33 -21.60
N ALA A 366 -7.06 -11.77 -21.30
CA ALA A 366 -6.55 -10.53 -21.89
C ALA A 366 -5.95 -10.69 -23.29
N PHE A 367 -5.63 -11.93 -23.70
CA PHE A 367 -4.92 -12.24 -24.96
C PHE A 367 -3.48 -11.69 -25.05
N GLU A 368 -2.85 -11.42 -23.91
CA GLU A 368 -1.48 -10.88 -23.82
C GLU A 368 -0.44 -11.98 -23.56
N MET A 369 -0.41 -13.02 -24.39
CA MET A 369 0.50 -14.17 -24.26
C MET A 369 0.31 -15.00 -22.97
N SER A 370 1.02 -16.12 -22.88
CA SER A 370 1.00 -16.95 -21.68
C SER A 370 1.66 -16.21 -20.52
N VAL A 371 1.37 -16.63 -19.29
CA VAL A 371 2.01 -16.03 -18.10
C VAL A 371 3.53 -16.15 -18.14
N PHE A 372 4.08 -17.19 -18.77
CA PHE A 372 5.53 -17.36 -18.92
C PHE A 372 6.12 -16.30 -19.83
N ASP A 373 5.53 -16.11 -21.01
CA ASP A 373 6.04 -15.18 -22.02
C ASP A 373 5.87 -13.73 -21.56
N TRP A 374 4.70 -13.41 -20.99
CA TRP A 374 4.43 -12.08 -20.45
C TRP A 374 5.38 -11.73 -19.30
N CYS A 375 5.58 -12.65 -18.35
CA CYS A 375 6.50 -12.39 -17.23
C CYS A 375 7.96 -12.35 -17.67
N HIS A 376 8.36 -13.15 -18.67
CA HIS A 376 9.69 -13.11 -19.25
C HIS A 376 9.98 -11.72 -19.82
N ASP A 377 9.10 -11.23 -20.70
CA ASP A 377 9.26 -9.91 -21.32
C ASP A 377 9.18 -8.79 -20.28
N HIS A 378 8.26 -8.87 -19.32
CA HIS A 378 8.15 -7.84 -18.28
C HIS A 378 9.40 -7.79 -17.38
N ARG A 379 9.96 -8.94 -16.99
CA ARG A 379 11.20 -9.00 -16.22
C ARG A 379 12.40 -8.47 -17.03
N ALA A 380 12.47 -8.81 -18.32
CA ALA A 380 13.47 -8.27 -19.24
C ALA A 380 13.34 -6.74 -19.36
N HIS A 381 12.13 -6.22 -19.46
CA HIS A 381 11.87 -4.78 -19.52
C HIS A 381 12.38 -4.04 -18.28
N HIS A 382 12.16 -4.55 -17.06
CA HIS A 382 12.71 -3.92 -15.85
C HIS A 382 14.24 -3.98 -15.76
N ARG A 383 14.82 -5.10 -16.23
CA ARG A 383 16.28 -5.31 -16.22
C ARG A 383 16.98 -4.41 -17.23
N PHE A 384 16.38 -4.22 -18.41
CA PHE A 384 17.00 -3.59 -19.56
C PHE A 384 16.30 -2.31 -20.00
N THR A 385 15.47 -1.70 -19.15
CA THR A 385 14.64 -0.52 -19.46
C THR A 385 15.42 0.52 -20.25
N ASP A 386 14.84 1.02 -21.35
CA ASP A 386 15.43 2.05 -22.21
C ASP A 386 16.74 1.64 -22.92
N THR A 387 17.03 0.35 -23.04
CA THR A 387 18.15 -0.18 -23.83
C THR A 387 17.64 -1.00 -25.02
N ASP A 388 18.52 -1.36 -25.95
CA ASP A 388 18.15 -2.21 -27.09
C ASP A 388 17.69 -3.63 -26.71
N LYS A 389 17.96 -4.06 -25.47
CA LYS A 389 17.49 -5.34 -24.92
C LYS A 389 16.11 -5.25 -24.26
N ASP A 390 15.55 -4.05 -24.13
CA ASP A 390 14.17 -3.86 -23.67
C ASP A 390 13.18 -4.33 -24.74
N PRO A 391 12.35 -5.35 -24.47
CA PRO A 391 11.29 -5.85 -25.35
C PRO A 391 10.50 -4.77 -26.09
N TYR A 392 10.12 -3.72 -25.38
CA TYR A 392 9.27 -2.64 -25.88
C TYR A 392 9.91 -1.27 -25.66
N ASN A 393 11.22 -1.21 -25.88
CA ASN A 393 12.05 0.00 -25.75
C ASN A 393 11.39 1.26 -26.32
N VAL A 394 11.01 2.18 -25.43
CA VAL A 394 10.35 3.44 -25.81
C VAL A 394 11.26 4.37 -26.62
N LYS A 395 12.59 4.22 -26.54
CA LYS A 395 13.53 5.02 -27.34
C LYS A 395 13.43 4.76 -28.85
N ARG A 396 12.79 3.66 -29.26
CA ARG A 396 12.44 3.38 -30.67
C ARG A 396 11.18 4.11 -31.14
N GLY A 397 10.53 4.85 -30.25
CA GLY A 397 9.36 5.69 -30.52
C GLY A 397 8.06 5.13 -29.93
N PHE A 398 7.08 6.03 -29.77
CA PHE A 398 5.78 5.74 -29.18
C PHE A 398 5.09 4.52 -29.80
N TRP A 399 4.97 4.46 -31.13
CA TRP A 399 4.29 3.36 -31.82
C TRP A 399 5.03 2.04 -31.74
N TRP A 400 6.36 2.07 -31.62
CA TRP A 400 7.14 0.87 -31.36
C TRP A 400 6.77 0.27 -30.01
N ALA A 401 6.84 1.07 -28.93
CA ALA A 401 6.52 0.62 -27.58
C ALA A 401 5.05 0.24 -27.40
N HIS A 402 4.14 0.91 -28.12
CA HIS A 402 2.71 0.61 -28.06
C HIS A 402 2.37 -0.72 -28.73
N MET A 403 2.78 -0.95 -29.98
CA MET A 403 2.41 -2.16 -30.74
C MET A 403 3.51 -2.70 -31.67
N GLY A 404 4.47 -1.88 -32.09
CA GLY A 404 5.50 -2.30 -33.05
C GLY A 404 6.34 -3.48 -32.57
N TRP A 405 6.63 -3.55 -31.27
CA TRP A 405 7.36 -4.67 -30.68
C TRP A 405 6.64 -6.03 -30.78
N LEU A 406 5.32 -6.04 -30.91
CA LEU A 406 4.52 -7.25 -31.15
C LEU A 406 4.46 -7.63 -32.63
N ILE A 407 4.63 -6.65 -33.52
CA ILE A 407 4.55 -6.82 -34.97
C ILE A 407 5.88 -7.33 -35.54
N PHE A 408 7.01 -6.86 -35.01
CA PHE A 408 8.32 -7.18 -35.56
C PHE A 408 9.09 -8.20 -34.72
N LYS A 409 9.77 -9.12 -35.40
CA LYS A 409 10.67 -10.11 -34.81
C LYS A 409 11.87 -9.45 -34.17
N ARG A 410 12.34 -10.04 -33.08
CA ARG A 410 13.55 -9.60 -32.38
C ARG A 410 14.77 -10.27 -32.99
N VAL A 411 15.90 -9.56 -32.94
CA VAL A 411 17.20 -10.08 -33.36
C VAL A 411 17.76 -11.03 -32.30
N GLU A 412 17.59 -10.67 -31.03
CA GLU A 412 18.06 -11.41 -29.86
C GLU A 412 16.92 -11.44 -28.85
N GLU A 413 16.69 -12.62 -28.24
CA GLU A 413 15.77 -12.74 -27.12
C GLU A 413 16.46 -12.23 -25.84
N PRO A 414 15.79 -11.37 -25.05
CA PRO A 414 16.39 -10.82 -23.86
C PRO A 414 16.49 -11.87 -22.75
N ASP A 415 17.53 -11.77 -21.92
CA ASP A 415 17.77 -12.72 -20.84
C ASP A 415 16.98 -12.34 -19.58
N ALA A 416 15.93 -13.12 -19.26
CA ALA A 416 15.17 -13.02 -18.02
C ALA A 416 14.85 -14.41 -17.43
N ASP A 417 15.21 -14.61 -16.16
CA ASP A 417 14.90 -15.86 -15.45
C ASP A 417 13.40 -15.96 -15.14
N ILE A 418 12.81 -17.12 -15.48
CA ILE A 418 11.42 -17.52 -15.15
C ILE A 418 11.36 -18.94 -14.55
N SER A 419 12.48 -19.45 -14.04
CA SER A 419 12.59 -20.80 -13.48
C SER A 419 11.64 -21.05 -12.31
N ASP A 420 11.30 -20.01 -11.54
CA ASP A 420 10.29 -20.04 -10.49
C ASP A 420 8.88 -20.31 -11.03
N LEU A 421 8.51 -19.66 -12.13
CA LEU A 421 7.18 -19.81 -12.74
C LEU A 421 7.00 -21.20 -13.31
N LYS A 422 8.07 -21.75 -13.91
CA LYS A 422 8.10 -23.12 -14.45
C LYS A 422 7.86 -24.19 -13.38
N LYS A 423 8.11 -23.90 -12.10
CA LYS A 423 7.82 -24.83 -10.99
C LYS A 423 6.33 -24.90 -10.63
N ASP A 424 5.54 -23.89 -10.97
CA ASP A 424 4.10 -23.86 -10.69
C ASP A 424 3.30 -24.68 -11.73
N TRP A 425 2.55 -25.69 -11.25
CA TRP A 425 1.73 -26.53 -12.11
C TRP A 425 0.57 -25.78 -12.76
N VAL A 426 0.01 -24.76 -12.09
CA VAL A 426 -1.09 -23.94 -12.62
C VAL A 426 -0.61 -23.18 -13.84
N LEU A 427 0.56 -22.56 -13.75
CA LEU A 427 1.14 -21.78 -14.84
C LEU A 427 1.58 -22.68 -16.00
N ARG A 428 2.14 -23.87 -15.71
CA ARG A 428 2.42 -24.87 -16.76
C ARG A 428 1.16 -25.30 -17.50
N TYR A 429 0.06 -25.52 -16.78
CA TYR A 429 -1.22 -25.87 -17.38
C TYR A 429 -1.75 -24.73 -18.25
N GLN A 430 -1.72 -23.49 -17.73
CA GLN A 430 -2.13 -22.31 -18.47
C GLN A 430 -1.31 -22.12 -19.74
N HIS A 431 0.01 -22.26 -19.68
CA HIS A 431 0.90 -22.13 -20.83
C HIS A 431 0.59 -23.18 -21.90
N LYS A 432 0.39 -24.45 -21.49
CA LYS A 432 0.08 -25.56 -22.41
C LYS A 432 -1.27 -25.38 -23.12
N TYR A 433 -2.27 -24.87 -22.42
CA TYR A 433 -3.64 -24.72 -22.95
C TYR A 433 -4.03 -23.26 -23.21
N TYR A 434 -3.05 -22.37 -23.36
CA TYR A 434 -3.25 -20.92 -23.38
C TYR A 434 -4.32 -20.50 -24.39
N MET A 435 -4.16 -20.88 -25.66
CA MET A 435 -5.09 -20.50 -26.73
C MET A 435 -6.53 -20.98 -26.44
N LEU A 436 -6.68 -22.22 -25.98
CA LEU A 436 -7.99 -22.79 -25.65
C LEU A 436 -8.66 -22.02 -24.51
N LEU A 437 -7.90 -21.72 -23.46
CA LEU A 437 -8.39 -20.97 -22.30
C LEU A 437 -8.71 -19.51 -22.65
N SER A 438 -7.87 -18.83 -23.43
CA SER A 438 -8.11 -17.45 -23.85
C SER A 438 -9.36 -17.32 -24.71
N PHE A 439 -9.57 -18.19 -25.70
CA PHE A 439 -10.79 -18.18 -26.50
C PHE A 439 -12.02 -18.58 -25.67
N GLY A 440 -11.92 -19.66 -24.90
CA GLY A 440 -13.01 -20.17 -24.07
C GLY A 440 -13.51 -19.15 -23.04
N LEU A 441 -12.59 -18.58 -22.25
CA LEU A 441 -12.92 -17.67 -21.16
C LEU A 441 -13.03 -16.21 -21.59
N GLY A 442 -12.23 -15.78 -22.57
CA GLY A 442 -12.15 -14.38 -23.00
C GLY A 442 -13.22 -13.98 -24.01
N ILE A 443 -13.63 -14.87 -24.91
CA ILE A 443 -14.59 -14.57 -25.99
C ILE A 443 -15.88 -15.37 -25.84
N PHE A 444 -15.78 -16.71 -25.78
CA PHE A 444 -16.97 -17.56 -25.81
C PHE A 444 -17.77 -17.54 -24.51
N PHE A 445 -17.12 -17.38 -23.36
CA PHE A 445 -17.84 -17.28 -22.10
C PHE A 445 -18.69 -16.00 -21.98
N PRO A 446 -18.18 -14.78 -22.29
CA PRO A 446 -19.03 -13.59 -22.41
C PRO A 446 -20.13 -13.74 -23.46
N MET A 447 -19.84 -14.35 -24.61
CA MET A 447 -20.83 -14.65 -25.65
C MET A 447 -21.97 -15.52 -25.11
N TRP A 448 -21.62 -16.58 -24.40
CA TRP A 448 -22.57 -17.50 -23.79
C TRP A 448 -23.42 -16.81 -22.73
N ILE A 449 -22.84 -15.98 -21.87
CA ILE A 449 -23.60 -15.19 -20.88
C ILE A 449 -24.66 -14.33 -21.59
N CYS A 450 -24.26 -13.52 -22.57
CA CYS A 450 -25.19 -12.61 -23.24
C CYS A 450 -26.28 -13.36 -24.02
N GLY A 451 -25.87 -14.41 -24.75
CA GLY A 451 -26.76 -15.23 -25.55
C GLY A 451 -27.76 -16.02 -24.72
N HIS A 452 -27.31 -16.63 -23.62
CA HIS A 452 -28.15 -17.47 -22.77
C HIS A 452 -29.12 -16.66 -21.89
N PHE A 453 -28.65 -15.58 -21.27
CA PHE A 453 -29.47 -14.86 -20.27
C PHE A 453 -30.37 -13.77 -20.87
N TRP A 454 -30.05 -13.21 -22.04
CA TRP A 454 -30.89 -12.20 -22.70
C TRP A 454 -30.89 -12.26 -24.22
N GLY A 455 -30.50 -13.39 -24.81
CA GLY A 455 -30.66 -13.67 -26.24
C GLY A 455 -29.65 -12.97 -27.17
N ASP A 456 -28.71 -12.18 -26.64
CA ASP A 456 -27.81 -11.37 -27.44
C ASP A 456 -26.48 -12.08 -27.74
N TRP A 457 -26.54 -13.14 -28.55
CA TRP A 457 -25.35 -13.89 -28.98
C TRP A 457 -24.38 -13.04 -29.79
N LYS A 458 -24.91 -12.18 -30.68
CA LYS A 458 -24.11 -11.33 -31.56
C LYS A 458 -23.36 -10.27 -30.75
N GLY A 459 -24.03 -9.55 -29.85
CA GLY A 459 -23.38 -8.59 -28.97
C GLY A 459 -22.49 -9.24 -27.93
N GLY A 460 -22.85 -10.41 -27.43
CA GLY A 460 -21.98 -11.24 -26.61
C GLY A 460 -20.65 -11.54 -27.27
N PHE A 461 -20.64 -11.96 -28.54
CA PHE A 461 -19.42 -12.25 -29.28
C PHE A 461 -18.63 -10.98 -29.63
N PHE A 462 -19.25 -10.04 -30.32
CA PHE A 462 -18.54 -8.88 -30.87
C PHE A 462 -18.19 -7.82 -29.82
N ILE A 463 -19.11 -7.53 -28.89
CA ILE A 463 -18.94 -6.44 -27.92
C ILE A 463 -18.33 -6.98 -26.62
N ALA A 464 -18.98 -7.96 -25.99
CA ALA A 464 -18.51 -8.48 -24.71
C ALA A 464 -17.26 -9.37 -24.83
N GLY A 465 -17.15 -10.11 -25.94
CA GLY A 465 -16.04 -11.00 -26.26
C GLY A 465 -14.86 -10.31 -26.96
N ILE A 466 -15.08 -9.64 -28.09
CA ILE A 466 -13.97 -9.07 -28.90
C ILE A 466 -13.64 -7.64 -28.49
N ALA A 467 -14.61 -6.71 -28.51
CA ALA A 467 -14.35 -5.29 -28.27
C ALA A 467 -13.75 -5.02 -26.88
N SER A 468 -14.22 -5.73 -25.85
CA SER A 468 -13.67 -5.63 -24.50
C SER A 468 -12.18 -6.00 -24.43
N LYS A 469 -11.70 -6.95 -25.26
CA LYS A 469 -10.31 -7.41 -25.29
C LYS A 469 -9.43 -6.52 -26.13
N VAL A 470 -9.96 -6.00 -27.24
CA VAL A 470 -9.30 -4.92 -27.99
C VAL A 470 -9.05 -3.74 -27.06
N LEU A 471 -10.07 -3.28 -26.32
CA LEU A 471 -9.91 -2.19 -25.38
C LEU A 471 -8.90 -2.52 -24.27
N MET A 472 -8.94 -3.73 -23.70
CA MET A 472 -7.97 -4.16 -22.69
C MET A 472 -6.54 -4.13 -23.22
N MET A 473 -6.28 -4.72 -24.39
CA MET A 473 -4.94 -4.71 -24.99
C MET A 473 -4.44 -3.29 -25.21
N GLN A 474 -5.27 -2.39 -25.75
CA GLN A 474 -4.90 -0.98 -25.94
C GLN A 474 -4.58 -0.29 -24.61
N CYS A 475 -5.34 -0.59 -23.54
CA CYS A 475 -5.04 -0.11 -22.20
C CYS A 475 -3.68 -0.61 -21.69
N THR A 476 -3.37 -1.90 -21.83
CA THR A 476 -2.05 -2.43 -21.42
C THR A 476 -0.91 -1.84 -22.26
N PHE A 477 -1.10 -1.69 -23.58
CA PHE A 477 -0.10 -1.10 -24.46
C PHE A 477 0.19 0.36 -24.13
N CYS A 478 -0.76 1.09 -23.56
CA CYS A 478 -0.52 2.43 -23.01
C CYS A 478 0.44 2.44 -21.82
N ILE A 479 0.62 1.34 -21.09
CA ILE A 479 1.63 1.25 -20.03
C ILE A 479 3.02 1.37 -20.65
N ASN A 480 3.29 0.60 -21.71
CA ASN A 480 4.59 0.59 -22.38
C ASN A 480 4.86 1.90 -23.14
N SER A 481 3.82 2.58 -23.63
CA SER A 481 3.97 3.82 -24.39
C SER A 481 3.65 5.07 -23.56
N LEU A 482 2.39 5.31 -23.22
CA LEU A 482 1.92 6.52 -22.55
C LEU A 482 2.61 6.75 -21.20
N ALA A 483 2.83 5.68 -20.42
CA ALA A 483 3.46 5.78 -19.11
C ALA A 483 4.97 6.10 -19.16
N HIS A 484 5.57 6.13 -20.35
CA HIS A 484 6.95 6.59 -20.57
C HIS A 484 7.01 8.00 -21.21
N TYR A 485 5.88 8.56 -21.63
CA TYR A 485 5.79 9.87 -22.28
C TYR A 485 5.11 10.93 -21.41
N ILE A 486 3.97 10.59 -20.81
CA ILE A 486 3.12 11.54 -20.09
C ILE A 486 3.27 11.34 -18.58
N GLY A 487 3.60 12.42 -17.88
CA GLY A 487 3.64 12.47 -16.43
C GLY A 487 4.95 13.04 -15.90
N GLU A 488 5.20 12.78 -14.62
CA GLU A 488 6.33 13.33 -13.88
C GLU A 488 7.40 12.29 -13.58
N ALA A 489 8.67 12.71 -13.60
CA ALA A 489 9.79 11.94 -13.07
C ALA A 489 9.88 12.17 -11.55
N THR A 490 8.92 11.65 -10.79
CA THR A 490 8.72 11.99 -9.37
C THR A 490 9.84 11.49 -8.45
N TYR A 491 10.42 10.33 -8.73
CA TYR A 491 11.44 9.69 -7.91
C TYR A 491 12.81 9.63 -8.60
N THR A 492 12.82 9.49 -9.92
CA THR A 492 14.04 9.42 -10.73
C THR A 492 13.78 9.93 -12.15
N ASP A 493 14.76 10.58 -12.77
CA ASP A 493 14.79 10.96 -14.18
C ASP A 493 15.83 10.17 -14.99
N GLN A 494 16.47 9.16 -14.37
CA GLN A 494 17.49 8.34 -15.04
C GLN A 494 16.91 7.48 -16.16
N ARG A 495 15.60 7.22 -16.12
CA ARG A 495 14.84 6.42 -17.08
C ARG A 495 13.58 7.15 -17.53
N SER A 496 12.97 6.68 -18.60
CA SER A 496 11.77 7.23 -19.24
C SER A 496 10.42 7.01 -18.53
N PRO A 497 10.20 6.06 -17.60
CA PRO A 497 8.93 5.92 -16.88
C PRO A 497 8.48 7.21 -16.18
N ARG A 498 7.17 7.47 -16.18
CA ARG A 498 6.53 8.68 -15.64
C ARG A 498 5.34 8.33 -14.77
N ASP A 499 5.13 9.12 -13.73
CA ASP A 499 3.94 9.06 -12.88
C ASP A 499 2.84 9.96 -13.46
N SER A 500 1.68 9.37 -13.77
CA SER A 500 0.53 10.07 -14.30
C SER A 500 -0.77 9.45 -13.79
N TRP A 501 -1.58 10.27 -13.09
CA TRP A 501 -2.88 9.83 -12.58
C TRP A 501 -3.87 9.52 -13.71
N ILE A 502 -3.76 10.21 -14.85
CA ILE A 502 -4.58 9.95 -16.05
C ILE A 502 -4.21 8.59 -16.63
N THR A 503 -2.91 8.32 -16.78
CA THR A 503 -2.43 7.02 -17.23
C THR A 503 -2.89 5.93 -16.25
N SER A 504 -2.84 6.19 -14.94
CA SER A 504 -3.30 5.26 -13.91
C SER A 504 -4.78 4.91 -14.04
N LEU A 505 -5.63 5.87 -14.40
CA LEU A 505 -7.06 5.63 -14.63
C LEU A 505 -7.30 4.71 -15.83
N VAL A 506 -6.59 4.94 -16.93
CA VAL A 506 -6.70 4.15 -18.18
C VAL A 506 -6.10 2.75 -18.02
N THR A 507 -5.09 2.60 -17.16
CA THR A 507 -4.27 1.39 -17.02
C THR A 507 -4.51 0.63 -15.71
N PHE A 508 -5.69 0.79 -15.09
CA PHE A 508 -6.07 0.06 -13.87
C PHE A 508 -5.07 0.19 -12.70
N GLY A 509 -4.44 1.34 -12.56
CA GLY A 509 -3.49 1.61 -11.48
C GLY A 509 -2.03 1.62 -11.88
N GLU A 510 -1.70 1.21 -13.10
CA GLU A 510 -0.31 0.99 -13.52
C GLU A 510 0.43 2.26 -14.00
N GLY A 511 -0.22 3.42 -13.92
CA GLY A 511 0.28 4.68 -14.43
C GLY A 511 1.18 5.48 -13.49
N TYR A 512 1.40 5.02 -12.25
CA TYR A 512 2.48 5.53 -11.40
C TYR A 512 3.79 4.81 -11.75
N HIS A 513 4.16 4.92 -13.04
CA HIS A 513 5.15 4.06 -13.64
C HIS A 513 6.58 4.43 -13.24
N ASN A 514 6.83 5.70 -12.91
CA ASN A 514 8.12 6.13 -12.35
C ASN A 514 8.35 5.51 -10.97
N PHE A 515 7.33 5.53 -10.12
CA PHE A 515 7.37 4.82 -8.84
C PHE A 515 7.64 3.33 -9.05
N HIS A 516 6.86 2.71 -9.93
CA HIS A 516 6.93 1.28 -10.16
C HIS A 516 8.30 0.81 -10.64
N HIS A 517 8.93 1.54 -11.55
CA HIS A 517 10.26 1.21 -12.06
C HIS A 517 11.37 1.42 -11.04
N GLU A 518 11.25 2.44 -10.19
CA GLU A 518 12.21 2.70 -9.12
C GLU A 518 12.07 1.70 -7.96
N PHE A 519 10.84 1.26 -7.68
CA PHE A 519 10.50 0.41 -6.54
C PHE A 519 9.74 -0.87 -6.95
N PRO A 520 10.33 -1.74 -7.79
CA PRO A 520 9.61 -2.77 -8.55
C PRO A 520 9.00 -3.90 -7.70
N TYR A 521 9.53 -4.19 -6.51
CA TYR A 521 8.94 -5.22 -5.66
C TYR A 521 7.81 -4.71 -4.75
N ASP A 522 7.50 -3.40 -4.72
CA ASP A 522 6.34 -2.91 -3.95
C ASP A 522 5.06 -3.45 -4.59
N TYR A 523 4.15 -3.98 -3.78
CA TYR A 523 2.88 -4.50 -4.30
C TYR A 523 1.92 -3.39 -4.78
N ARG A 524 2.25 -2.13 -4.48
CA ARG A 524 1.51 -0.94 -4.92
C ARG A 524 2.20 -0.38 -6.15
N ASN A 525 1.41 0.07 -7.11
CA ASN A 525 1.92 0.95 -8.15
C ASN A 525 1.67 2.42 -7.72
N GLY A 526 0.45 2.73 -7.27
CA GLY A 526 0.14 4.02 -6.64
C GLY A 526 0.35 4.03 -5.13
N VAL A 527 1.44 4.63 -4.62
CA VAL A 527 1.75 4.65 -3.17
C VAL A 527 0.77 5.46 -2.32
N HIS A 528 0.18 6.49 -2.90
CA HIS A 528 -0.70 7.40 -2.19
C HIS A 528 -2.03 6.68 -1.87
N SER A 529 -2.63 7.04 -0.74
CA SER A 529 -3.95 6.50 -0.36
C SER A 529 -5.04 6.86 -1.38
N THR A 530 -4.90 8.03 -2.03
CA THR A 530 -5.81 8.54 -3.07
C THR A 530 -5.46 8.04 -4.47
N ALA A 531 -4.31 7.40 -4.66
CA ALA A 531 -3.92 6.89 -5.98
C ALA A 531 -4.87 5.75 -6.39
N TYR A 532 -5.56 5.96 -7.51
CA TYR A 532 -6.39 4.95 -8.15
C TYR A 532 -5.52 3.77 -8.55
N ASP A 533 -5.70 2.65 -7.84
CA ASP A 533 -4.95 1.41 -8.05
C ASP A 533 -5.82 0.23 -7.56
N PRO A 534 -6.74 -0.24 -8.43
CA PRO A 534 -7.59 -1.41 -8.17
C PRO A 534 -6.81 -2.67 -7.78
N GLY A 535 -5.66 -2.92 -8.40
CA GLY A 535 -4.81 -4.07 -8.06
C GLY A 535 -4.37 -4.04 -6.60
N LYS A 536 -3.90 -2.88 -6.12
CA LYS A 536 -3.52 -2.64 -4.72
C LYS A 536 -4.71 -2.88 -3.79
N TRP A 537 -5.89 -2.40 -4.15
CA TRP A 537 -7.08 -2.53 -3.32
C TRP A 537 -7.53 -3.99 -3.22
N LEU A 538 -7.54 -4.73 -4.34
CA LEU A 538 -7.86 -6.14 -4.35
C LEU A 538 -6.86 -6.95 -3.51
N ILE A 539 -5.55 -6.76 -3.74
CA ILE A 539 -4.50 -7.48 -3.00
C ILE A 539 -4.60 -7.17 -1.50
N CYS A 540 -4.84 -5.91 -1.13
CA CYS A 540 -5.04 -5.51 0.27
C CYS A 540 -6.29 -6.17 0.86
N PHE A 541 -7.40 -6.15 0.14
CA PHE A 541 -8.65 -6.77 0.59
C PHE A 541 -8.50 -8.28 0.80
N LEU A 542 -7.88 -9.00 -0.15
CA LEU A 542 -7.59 -10.43 -0.01
C LEU A 542 -6.71 -10.73 1.21
N SER A 543 -5.83 -9.80 1.59
CA SER A 543 -4.94 -9.99 2.75
C SER A 543 -5.67 -9.98 4.08
N TRP A 544 -6.84 -9.31 4.15
CA TRP A 544 -7.68 -9.31 5.35
C TRP A 544 -8.24 -10.71 5.66
N PHE A 545 -8.31 -11.58 4.65
CA PHE A 545 -8.79 -12.96 4.77
C PHE A 545 -7.65 -14.00 4.71
N GLY A 546 -6.38 -13.57 4.70
CA GLY A 546 -5.23 -14.46 4.54
C GLY A 546 -5.11 -15.10 3.15
N LEU A 547 -5.85 -14.59 2.15
CA LEU A 547 -5.83 -15.11 0.78
C LEU A 547 -4.63 -14.57 -0.02
N SER A 548 -4.13 -13.39 0.36
CA SER A 548 -2.82 -12.86 0.00
C SER A 548 -2.03 -12.54 1.28
N TYR A 549 -0.72 -12.67 1.23
CA TYR A 549 0.17 -12.46 2.38
C TYR A 549 1.56 -12.01 1.90
N ASN A 550 2.44 -11.63 2.83
CA ASN A 550 3.78 -11.11 2.52
C ASN A 550 3.77 -9.93 1.53
N LEU A 551 2.81 -9.00 1.66
CA LEU A 551 2.70 -7.82 0.80
C LEU A 551 3.93 -6.93 1.00
N LYS A 552 4.86 -6.96 0.05
CA LYS A 552 6.14 -6.27 0.13
C LYS A 552 5.96 -4.77 -0.09
N ARG A 553 6.67 -3.97 0.71
CA ARG A 553 6.71 -2.51 0.60
C ARG A 553 8.12 -2.02 0.78
N PHE A 554 8.51 -1.01 0.03
CA PHE A 554 9.76 -0.31 0.31
C PHE A 554 9.61 0.62 1.52
N PRO A 555 10.68 0.87 2.29
CA PRO A 555 10.70 1.88 3.35
C PRO A 555 10.32 3.27 2.81
N SER A 556 9.41 3.97 3.51
CA SER A 556 8.93 5.28 3.07
C SER A 556 10.02 6.37 3.00
N GLU A 557 11.13 6.18 3.71
CA GLU A 557 12.28 7.07 3.66
C GLU A 557 12.91 7.12 2.26
N LEU A 558 12.96 5.99 1.55
CA LEU A 558 13.52 5.95 0.18
C LEU A 558 12.70 6.80 -0.79
N PHE A 559 11.38 6.84 -0.60
CA PHE A 559 10.49 7.68 -1.42
C PHE A 559 10.79 9.16 -1.23
N GLN A 560 11.08 9.57 0.02
CA GLN A 560 11.45 10.95 0.32
C GLN A 560 12.82 11.30 -0.22
N LYS A 561 13.79 10.39 -0.13
CA LYS A 561 15.13 10.58 -0.72
C LYS A 561 15.03 10.84 -2.23
N GLY A 562 14.30 10.01 -2.99
CA GLY A 562 14.12 10.21 -4.42
C GLY A 562 13.46 11.55 -4.76
N LYS A 563 12.41 11.94 -4.03
CA LYS A 563 11.74 13.24 -4.21
C LYS A 563 12.66 14.43 -3.92
N ILE A 564 13.47 14.36 -2.86
CA ILE A 564 14.44 15.40 -2.52
C ILE A 564 15.50 15.50 -3.62
N GLN A 565 16.04 14.37 -4.09
CA GLN A 565 17.03 14.35 -5.18
C GLN A 565 16.48 14.99 -6.46
N MET A 566 15.22 14.69 -6.82
CA MET A 566 14.57 15.32 -7.98
C MET A 566 14.31 16.82 -7.76
N ALA A 567 13.93 17.23 -6.56
CA ALA A 567 13.78 18.64 -6.21
C ALA A 567 15.11 19.39 -6.24
N GLU A 568 16.19 18.81 -5.71
CA GLU A 568 17.55 19.37 -5.77
C GLU A 568 18.01 19.58 -7.21
N LYS A 569 17.81 18.59 -8.10
CA LYS A 569 18.11 18.75 -9.53
C LYS A 569 17.33 19.90 -10.17
N LYS A 570 16.04 20.02 -9.85
CA LYS A 570 15.19 21.10 -10.37
C LYS A 570 15.66 22.47 -9.87
N ILE A 571 15.93 22.59 -8.57
CA ILE A 571 16.45 23.80 -7.94
C ILE A 571 17.81 24.17 -8.53
N GLN A 572 18.69 23.20 -8.76
CA GLN A 572 20.00 23.43 -9.35
C GLN A 572 19.88 23.97 -10.79
N LYS A 573 19.00 23.38 -11.61
CA LYS A 573 18.73 23.87 -12.97
C LYS A 573 18.15 25.28 -12.98
N GLU A 574 17.20 25.58 -12.08
CA GLU A 574 16.66 26.93 -11.92
C GLU A 574 17.75 27.91 -11.45
N ARG A 575 18.61 27.48 -10.52
CA ARG A 575 19.73 28.27 -10.01
C ARG A 575 20.73 28.61 -11.12
N GLU A 576 21.05 27.66 -11.99
CA GLU A 576 21.95 27.86 -13.14
C GLU A 576 21.39 28.84 -14.18
N SER A 577 20.07 29.00 -14.26
CA SER A 577 19.43 29.98 -15.16
C SER A 577 19.49 31.43 -14.66
N LEU A 578 19.90 31.64 -13.40
CA LEU A 578 19.92 32.94 -12.73
C LEU A 578 21.37 33.43 -12.55
N PHE A 579 21.59 34.74 -12.68
CA PHE A 579 22.89 35.34 -12.42
C PHE A 579 23.07 35.64 -10.93
N TRP A 580 23.86 34.81 -10.24
CA TRP A 580 24.18 34.95 -8.81
C TRP A 580 25.51 35.67 -8.55
N GLY A 581 26.14 36.23 -9.59
CA GLY A 581 27.52 36.72 -9.53
C GLY A 581 28.57 35.61 -9.60
N LYS A 582 29.84 35.99 -9.43
CA LYS A 582 30.96 35.03 -9.47
C LYS A 582 30.93 34.13 -8.22
N PRO A 583 30.99 32.79 -8.39
CA PRO A 583 31.10 31.86 -7.27
C PRO A 583 32.33 32.16 -6.41
N LEU A 584 32.20 31.99 -5.08
CA LEU A 584 33.26 32.35 -4.12
C LEU A 584 34.57 31.61 -4.41
N ASP A 585 34.51 30.35 -4.81
CA ASP A 585 35.64 29.50 -5.19
C ASP A 585 36.39 29.99 -6.44
N GLN A 586 35.75 30.79 -7.30
CA GLN A 586 36.34 31.36 -8.52
C GLN A 586 36.85 32.80 -8.33
N LEU A 587 36.66 33.39 -7.14
CA LEU A 587 37.12 34.74 -6.86
C LEU A 587 38.64 34.76 -6.61
N PRO A 588 39.39 35.73 -7.19
CA PRO A 588 40.78 35.95 -6.82
C PRO A 588 40.88 36.36 -5.35
N SER A 589 42.02 36.09 -4.73
CA SER A 589 42.30 36.53 -3.35
C SER A 589 43.18 37.78 -3.38
N TYR A 590 42.81 38.80 -2.61
CA TYR A 590 43.58 40.04 -2.49
C TYR A 590 43.96 40.31 -1.04
N THR A 591 45.19 40.78 -0.84
CA THR A 591 45.64 41.23 0.48
C THR A 591 44.99 42.57 0.85
N ARG A 592 45.00 42.91 2.13
CA ARG A 592 44.48 44.21 2.60
C ARG A 592 45.21 45.40 1.97
N GLU A 593 46.50 45.25 1.67
CA GLU A 593 47.30 46.26 0.99
C GLU A 593 46.83 46.48 -0.44
N GLN A 594 46.61 45.40 -1.20
CA GLN A 594 46.06 45.47 -2.55
C GLN A 594 44.68 46.13 -2.57
N PHE A 595 43.80 45.76 -1.65
CA PHE A 595 42.49 46.40 -1.48
C PHE A 595 42.62 47.91 -1.21
N ASN A 596 43.50 48.31 -0.29
CA ASN A 596 43.72 49.72 0.04
C ASN A 596 44.28 50.51 -1.15
N THR A 597 45.17 49.90 -1.95
CA THR A 597 45.71 50.47 -3.18
C THR A 597 44.61 50.72 -4.21
N MET A 598 43.76 49.71 -4.46
CA MET A 598 42.64 49.84 -5.41
C MET A 598 41.63 50.94 -5.02
N VAL A 599 41.42 51.16 -3.72
CA VAL A 599 40.51 52.22 -3.25
C VAL A 599 41.17 53.60 -3.28
N LYS A 600 42.41 53.72 -2.80
CA LYS A 600 43.07 55.03 -2.63
C LYS A 600 43.72 55.56 -3.91
N ILE A 601 44.40 54.69 -4.64
CA ILE A 601 45.15 55.01 -5.86
C ILE A 601 44.24 54.89 -7.07
N ASP A 602 43.64 53.71 -7.29
CA ASP A 602 42.81 53.44 -8.48
C ASP A 602 41.39 54.02 -8.38
N LYS A 603 41.07 54.68 -7.25
CA LYS A 603 39.78 55.35 -6.96
C LYS A 603 38.54 54.47 -7.15
N ARG A 604 38.67 53.15 -6.97
CA ARG A 604 37.52 52.22 -7.06
C ARG A 604 36.64 52.30 -5.82
N GLN A 605 35.33 52.19 -5.99
CA GLN A 605 34.36 52.19 -4.89
C GLN A 605 34.16 50.77 -4.37
N LEU A 606 35.11 50.29 -3.56
CA LEU A 606 35.10 48.94 -3.02
C LEU A 606 34.75 48.91 -1.53
N MET A 607 34.09 47.85 -1.09
CA MET A 607 33.84 47.58 0.34
C MET A 607 33.99 46.11 0.67
N ILE A 608 34.18 45.80 1.95
CA ILE A 608 34.34 44.43 2.45
C ILE A 608 33.11 44.04 3.26
N ILE A 609 32.53 42.87 2.95
CA ILE A 609 31.45 42.26 3.73
C ILE A 609 31.76 40.76 3.86
N SER A 610 31.87 40.26 5.08
CA SER A 610 32.16 38.86 5.40
C SER A 610 33.38 38.31 4.63
N ASP A 611 34.50 39.03 4.69
CA ASP A 611 35.77 38.69 4.02
C ASP A 611 35.71 38.62 2.48
N VAL A 612 34.67 39.19 1.87
CA VAL A 612 34.54 39.32 0.41
C VAL A 612 34.57 40.79 0.03
N ILE A 613 35.30 41.10 -1.05
CA ILE A 613 35.43 42.44 -1.63
C ILE A 613 34.38 42.60 -2.73
N TYR A 614 33.60 43.67 -2.63
CA TYR A 614 32.53 44.02 -3.56
C TYR A 614 32.83 45.35 -4.25
N ASP A 615 32.57 45.42 -5.55
CA ASP A 615 32.57 46.67 -6.31
C ASP A 615 31.15 47.24 -6.37
N VAL A 616 30.91 48.27 -5.57
CA VAL A 616 29.58 48.87 -5.42
C VAL A 616 29.40 50.12 -6.27
N SER A 617 30.34 50.42 -7.18
CA SER A 617 30.37 51.66 -7.97
C SER A 617 29.03 51.93 -8.69
N GLU A 618 28.42 50.90 -9.26
CA GLU A 618 27.13 51.01 -9.98
C GLU A 618 25.89 50.94 -9.09
N PHE A 619 26.07 50.63 -7.80
CA PHE A 619 24.98 50.44 -6.83
C PHE A 619 24.83 51.61 -5.85
N VAL A 620 25.87 52.43 -5.66
CA VAL A 620 25.88 53.53 -4.69
C VAL A 620 24.64 54.43 -4.79
N GLU A 621 24.28 54.84 -6.01
CA GLU A 621 23.14 55.74 -6.26
C GLU A 621 21.78 55.03 -6.21
N LYS A 622 21.78 53.69 -6.33
CA LYS A 622 20.59 52.85 -6.33
C LYS A 622 20.25 52.32 -4.94
N HIS A 623 21.10 52.55 -3.95
CA HIS A 623 20.92 52.04 -2.61
C HIS A 623 19.67 52.66 -1.94
N PRO A 624 18.67 51.85 -1.52
CA PRO A 624 17.39 52.35 -1.02
C PRO A 624 17.50 53.10 0.30
N GLY A 625 18.53 52.81 1.12
CA GLY A 625 18.81 53.58 2.33
C GLY A 625 19.45 54.95 2.06
N GLY A 626 19.83 55.24 0.82
CA GLY A 626 20.55 56.44 0.42
C GLY A 626 22.06 56.20 0.21
N GLN A 627 22.65 56.98 -0.70
CA GLN A 627 24.04 56.83 -1.13
C GLN A 627 25.08 57.08 -0.04
N GLN A 628 24.76 57.92 0.96
CA GLN A 628 25.72 58.32 1.99
C GLN A 628 26.18 57.13 2.82
N TYR A 629 25.26 56.23 3.18
CA TYR A 629 25.58 55.03 3.95
C TYR A 629 26.52 54.08 3.23
N ILE A 630 26.51 54.05 1.89
CA ILE A 630 27.52 53.28 1.13
C ILE A 630 28.85 54.03 1.10
N LYS A 631 28.83 55.34 0.85
CA LYS A 631 30.04 56.18 0.79
C LYS A 631 30.84 56.14 2.10
N ASP A 632 30.17 56.09 3.24
CA ASP A 632 30.82 56.01 4.57
C ASP A 632 31.66 54.74 4.78
N TYR A 633 31.34 53.68 4.03
CA TYR A 633 31.98 52.36 4.10
C TYR A 633 32.89 52.04 2.90
N ILE A 634 33.08 52.96 1.94
CA ILE A 634 34.07 52.77 0.87
C ILE A 634 35.47 52.64 1.51
N GLY A 635 36.18 51.57 1.14
CA GLY A 635 37.50 51.24 1.70
C GLY A 635 37.47 50.63 3.10
N LYS A 636 36.29 50.28 3.64
CA LYS A 636 36.12 49.73 4.99
C LYS A 636 35.40 48.38 4.97
N ASP A 637 35.41 47.75 6.14
CA ASP A 637 34.60 46.56 6.42
C ASP A 637 33.22 46.97 6.93
N ALA A 638 32.18 46.62 6.16
CA ALA A 638 30.78 46.89 6.44
C ALA A 638 30.02 45.68 7.00
N THR A 639 30.71 44.56 7.29
CA THR A 639 30.10 43.29 7.73
C THR A 639 29.11 43.47 8.87
N LYS A 640 29.52 44.21 9.90
CA LYS A 640 28.70 44.47 11.09
C LYS A 640 27.47 45.31 10.76
N ALA A 641 27.63 46.36 9.95
CA ALA A 641 26.52 47.22 9.55
C ALA A 641 25.51 46.46 8.67
N PHE A 642 26.00 45.56 7.82
CA PHE A 642 25.20 44.78 6.89
C PHE A 642 24.45 43.60 7.56
N ASN A 643 25.06 42.95 8.56
CA ASN A 643 24.52 41.76 9.24
C ASN A 643 23.85 42.08 10.60
N GLY A 644 23.24 43.27 10.74
CA GLY A 644 22.31 43.50 11.85
C GLY A 644 22.76 44.36 13.03
N ILE A 645 23.92 45.04 13.00
CA ILE A 645 24.17 46.12 13.97
C ILE A 645 23.26 47.33 13.70
N VAL A 646 22.94 47.57 12.43
CA VAL A 646 22.04 48.67 12.01
C VAL A 646 20.79 48.09 11.33
N TYR A 647 20.98 47.20 10.37
CA TYR A 647 19.90 46.53 9.66
C TYR A 647 20.34 45.15 9.20
N ASP A 648 19.55 44.11 9.47
CA ASP A 648 19.80 42.77 8.95
C ASP A 648 19.21 42.68 7.54
N HIS A 649 20.09 42.73 6.54
CA HIS A 649 19.68 42.83 5.15
C HIS A 649 18.94 41.57 4.67
N SER A 650 17.82 41.79 3.96
CA SER A 650 16.96 40.73 3.44
C SER A 650 17.67 39.81 2.43
N PHE A 651 17.10 38.64 2.16
CA PHE A 651 17.61 37.74 1.12
C PHE A 651 17.74 38.43 -0.25
N ALA A 652 16.81 39.32 -0.62
CA ALA A 652 16.89 40.06 -1.88
C ALA A 652 18.11 40.99 -1.93
N ALA A 653 18.39 41.71 -0.83
CA ALA A 653 19.57 42.59 -0.75
C ALA A 653 20.88 41.79 -0.80
N ARG A 654 20.92 40.62 -0.14
CA ARG A 654 22.05 39.69 -0.20
C ARG A 654 22.26 39.14 -1.62
N ASN A 655 21.19 38.75 -2.31
CA ASN A 655 21.25 38.28 -3.70
C ASN A 655 21.79 39.36 -4.66
N ILE A 656 21.39 40.63 -4.48
CA ILE A 656 21.93 41.75 -5.26
C ILE A 656 23.41 41.95 -4.95
N LEU A 657 23.78 41.96 -3.66
CA LEU A 657 25.18 42.12 -3.23
C LEU A 657 26.08 41.07 -3.88
N ASP A 658 25.61 39.82 -3.98
CA ASP A 658 26.37 38.72 -4.58
C ASP A 658 26.78 38.97 -6.04
N THR A 659 26.01 39.76 -6.78
CA THR A 659 26.32 40.14 -8.17
C THR A 659 27.52 41.09 -8.30
N TYR A 660 27.89 41.77 -7.20
CA TYR A 660 28.96 42.77 -7.15
C TYR A 660 30.31 42.23 -6.64
N ARG A 661 30.41 40.92 -6.37
CA ARG A 661 31.65 40.30 -5.85
C ARG A 661 32.80 40.37 -6.84
N ILE A 662 33.98 40.76 -6.37
CA ILE A 662 35.19 40.81 -7.22
C ILE A 662 36.37 39.99 -6.69
N ALA A 663 36.48 39.78 -5.38
CA ALA A 663 37.60 39.06 -4.77
C ALA A 663 37.28 38.60 -3.35
N LYS A 664 38.05 37.64 -2.83
CA LYS A 664 38.12 37.32 -1.40
C LYS A 664 39.23 38.12 -0.75
N LEU A 665 39.04 38.54 0.50
CA LEU A 665 40.10 39.11 1.30
C LEU A 665 40.97 37.97 1.84
N GLN A 666 42.28 38.05 1.56
CA GLN A 666 43.27 37.17 2.17
C GLN A 666 43.53 37.65 3.59
N LEU A 667 43.25 36.78 4.57
CA LEU A 667 43.48 37.02 6.00
C LEU A 667 44.98 37.14 6.32
#